data_AF-A0AAU9ICQ1-F1
#
_entry.id   AF-A0AAU9ICQ1-F1
#
_cell.length_a   1.000
_cell.length_b   1.000
_cell.length_c   1.000
_cell.angle_alpha   90.00
_cell.angle_beta   90.00
_cell.angle_gamma   90.00
#
_symmetry.space_group_name_H-M   'P 1'
#
loop_
_entity.id
_entity.type
_entity.pdbx_description
1 polymer ?
#
loop_
_entity_poly.entity_id
_entity_poly.type
_entity_poly.pdbx_seq_one_letter_code
_entity_poly.pdbx_strand_id
1 'polypeptide(L)'
;MNDESGILIISGELDNFGHVLFANSRASKIMKTSISSLEEINIMNFIHPYYWKSLKEEMQWHIHYGSSSEIDLTKGFFLNIPGKHLIECAGRAIITSIENNAVFILSFQLNKPNLQTALLTGTGEILCYSEHFSLIFGEPNENLIGYNIKDLSSEADIYSSGAIYQLKNRETVLIISHVQFHKLNVFSATLKNKDEQIQRWKNENSDYKEKKLINKHLLVPEEYKRIARHFQITEDKNINSKIKLIETNSNEESEVIEINSFSRSSDAKSQYQSQQRYLKILAISSRSINIFDLAFILSIIAVLATNIVVLFYAFSYINFIKYIDFPMAIAKAESRLQIAAYTAQLLWVITAINDPANDQDLKAVQSLLPGHIDDIRDIYMDIAAGSSRWNYCSSKKILTEKNINVWDSGHAKKESLLDMLAQSAQKGYDLINKYNNAEDYTNGVKFLMMNGYGDGFQYINSSLYEVMNCQKSLMLDFKSEMLALLILGIWVLSLCLCFMVPFGYSLIKIENDLWNNLRKKAFQNYSELKHSLLGRLKSVYSEPEILISNKSPSKTIVNFKNYWKYIWRIFIYFMMVEAFSLINITYLYENCTNYLAYRPEVIRELIGTKIVLNAFIIATTDLQYDVVGFPLNYLMSMHNYPNNQETFQNSISWLKDAKLILRNPKYRPILSNNYEKMIYESDGQPYTHYLDYGAYSAEQELINSGYLIADFDVTGEDTYRNWVYNITLSRNNYDKYISEIDTYSHSVIEDQVNIIVGAFYMFLILSHRFWYILCFISYFSKMKSSICRE
;
A
#
# COMPACT_ATOMS: atom_id res chain seq x y z
N MET A 1 5.03 -39.11 7.65
CA MET A 1 6.11 -40.11 7.70
C MET A 1 5.46 -41.44 8.01
N ASN A 2 5.70 -42.48 7.22
CA ASN A 2 5.19 -43.83 7.50
C ASN A 2 6.19 -44.58 8.39
N ASP A 3 5.71 -45.48 9.25
CA ASP A 3 6.55 -46.27 10.17
C ASP A 3 7.56 -47.20 9.45
N GLU A 4 7.42 -47.36 8.14
CA GLU A 4 8.30 -48.19 7.31
C GLU A 4 9.54 -47.45 6.77
N SER A 5 9.63 -46.13 6.97
CA SER A 5 10.71 -45.29 6.43
C SER A 5 11.97 -45.29 7.32
N GLY A 6 13.13 -45.43 6.68
CA GLY A 6 14.41 -45.06 7.26
C GLY A 6 14.50 -43.55 7.43
N ILE A 7 15.04 -43.12 8.58
CA ILE A 7 15.27 -41.71 8.90
C ILE A 7 16.74 -41.54 9.26
N LEU A 8 17.40 -40.60 8.58
CA LEU A 8 18.73 -40.10 8.90
C LEU A 8 18.66 -38.60 9.15
N ILE A 9 19.33 -38.13 10.19
CA ILE A 9 19.57 -36.70 10.42
C ILE A 9 21.02 -36.44 10.06
N ILE A 10 21.26 -35.47 9.18
CA ILE A 10 22.57 -35.25 8.55
C ILE A 10 22.97 -33.79 8.75
N SER A 11 24.22 -33.54 9.14
CA SER A 11 24.75 -32.18 9.33
C SER A 11 24.86 -31.43 8.01
N GLY A 12 24.39 -30.18 8.00
CA GLY A 12 24.56 -29.21 6.92
C GLY A 12 25.65 -28.17 7.20
N GLU A 13 26.40 -28.29 8.30
CA GLU A 13 27.53 -27.41 8.62
C GLU A 13 28.70 -27.61 7.65
N LEU A 14 29.48 -26.56 7.37
CA LEU A 14 30.57 -26.62 6.41
C LEU A 14 31.68 -27.62 6.84
N ASP A 15 32.01 -27.65 8.12
CA ASP A 15 33.13 -28.45 8.66
C ASP A 15 32.76 -29.94 8.81
N ASN A 16 31.47 -30.25 8.91
CA ASN A 16 30.97 -31.63 9.09
C ASN A 16 29.88 -32.01 8.08
N PHE A 17 29.90 -31.39 6.89
CA PHE A 17 28.83 -31.51 5.90
C PHE A 17 28.61 -32.95 5.47
N GLY A 18 27.38 -33.45 5.62
CA GLY A 18 27.01 -34.81 5.21
C GLY A 18 27.23 -35.88 6.30
N HIS A 19 27.74 -35.52 7.47
CA HIS A 19 27.88 -36.48 8.58
C HIS A 19 26.52 -36.83 9.19
N VAL A 20 26.29 -38.11 9.47
CA VAL A 20 25.03 -38.59 10.05
C VAL A 20 25.04 -38.35 11.55
N LEU A 21 24.14 -37.50 12.04
CA LEU A 21 24.00 -37.18 13.46
C LEU A 21 23.08 -38.15 14.20
N PHE A 22 22.16 -38.80 13.48
CA PHE A 22 21.23 -39.77 14.03
C PHE A 22 20.73 -40.72 12.95
N ALA A 23 20.55 -41.99 13.31
CA ALA A 23 19.90 -42.98 12.46
C ALA A 23 18.83 -43.79 13.22
N ASN A 24 17.64 -43.92 12.64
CA ASN A 24 16.64 -44.82 13.22
C ASN A 24 16.95 -46.30 12.90
N SER A 25 16.35 -47.22 13.67
CA SER A 25 16.55 -48.67 13.48
C SER A 25 16.16 -49.17 12.08
N ARG A 26 15.25 -48.46 11.40
CA ARG A 26 14.84 -48.78 10.03
C ARG A 26 15.91 -48.38 9.01
N ALA A 27 16.55 -47.23 9.16
CA ALA A 27 17.68 -46.81 8.33
C ALA A 27 18.84 -47.81 8.46
N SER A 28 19.14 -48.25 9.69
CA SER A 28 20.13 -49.31 9.94
C SER A 28 19.79 -50.62 9.20
N LYS A 29 18.52 -51.05 9.24
CA LYS A 29 18.06 -52.24 8.50
C LYS A 29 18.19 -52.09 6.98
N ILE A 30 17.82 -50.93 6.43
CA ILE A 30 17.87 -50.66 4.97
C ILE A 30 19.33 -50.60 4.49
N MET A 31 20.20 -49.88 5.22
CA MET A 31 21.61 -49.67 4.88
C MET A 31 22.47 -50.91 5.19
N LYS A 32 21.92 -51.91 5.89
CA LYS A 32 22.62 -53.12 6.37
C LYS A 32 23.89 -52.78 7.17
N THR A 33 23.81 -51.74 8.01
CA THR A 33 24.88 -51.20 8.87
C THR A 33 24.31 -50.90 10.26
N SER A 34 25.08 -51.09 11.34
CA SER A 34 24.63 -50.75 12.70
C SER A 34 24.38 -49.24 12.85
N ILE A 35 23.50 -48.85 13.78
CA ILE A 35 23.19 -47.43 14.06
C ILE A 35 24.47 -46.68 14.43
N SER A 36 25.28 -47.23 15.34
CA SER A 36 26.54 -46.61 15.78
C SER A 36 27.52 -46.35 14.63
N SER A 37 27.64 -47.30 13.70
CA SER A 37 28.52 -47.10 12.53
C SER A 37 27.91 -46.15 11.50
N LEU A 38 26.58 -46.03 11.42
CA LEU A 38 25.96 -45.02 10.56
C LEU A 38 26.25 -43.61 11.07
N GLU A 39 26.17 -43.40 12.38
CA GLU A 39 26.43 -42.11 13.04
C GLU A 39 27.89 -41.65 12.93
N GLU A 40 28.83 -42.55 12.64
CA GLU A 40 30.25 -42.20 12.47
C GLU A 40 30.64 -41.91 11.00
N ILE A 41 29.72 -42.09 10.06
CA ILE A 41 30.02 -42.08 8.62
C ILE A 41 29.34 -40.89 7.92
N ASN A 42 29.98 -40.39 6.86
CA ASN A 42 29.38 -39.41 5.97
C ASN A 42 28.39 -40.08 4.99
N ILE A 43 27.18 -39.55 4.85
CA ILE A 43 26.15 -40.07 3.94
C ILE A 43 26.64 -40.13 2.48
N MET A 44 27.58 -39.27 2.11
CA MET A 44 28.18 -39.26 0.77
C MET A 44 28.94 -40.55 0.46
N ASN A 45 29.38 -41.30 1.48
CA ASN A 45 30.01 -42.61 1.28
C ASN A 45 29.02 -43.68 0.80
N PHE A 46 27.73 -43.45 1.01
CA PHE A 46 26.64 -44.31 0.52
C PHE A 46 26.08 -43.84 -0.83
N ILE A 47 26.66 -42.80 -1.42
CA ILE A 47 26.26 -42.26 -2.72
C ILE A 47 27.41 -42.47 -3.69
N HIS A 48 27.12 -42.96 -4.89
CA HIS A 48 28.17 -43.22 -5.87
C HIS A 48 28.91 -41.90 -6.23
N PRO A 49 30.25 -41.92 -6.42
CA PRO A 49 31.05 -40.72 -6.74
C PRO A 49 30.65 -39.99 -8.04
N TYR A 50 29.82 -40.58 -8.89
CA TYR A 50 29.27 -39.87 -10.04
C TYR A 50 28.07 -38.97 -9.69
N TYR A 51 27.41 -39.19 -8.55
CA TYR A 51 26.22 -38.43 -8.12
C TYR A 51 26.50 -37.53 -6.92
N TRP A 52 27.53 -37.87 -6.12
CA TRP A 52 27.84 -37.17 -4.87
C TRP A 52 28.02 -35.66 -5.08
N LYS A 53 28.73 -35.26 -6.15
CA LYS A 53 29.06 -33.86 -6.41
C LYS A 53 27.81 -33.04 -6.68
N SER A 54 26.92 -33.54 -7.55
CA SER A 54 25.67 -32.84 -7.88
C SER A 54 24.71 -32.79 -6.70
N LEU A 55 24.62 -33.84 -5.88
CA LEU A 55 23.77 -33.81 -4.69
C LEU A 55 24.32 -32.86 -3.63
N LYS A 56 25.63 -32.88 -3.39
CA LYS A 56 26.32 -31.97 -2.46
C LYS A 56 26.12 -30.51 -2.86
N GLU A 57 26.36 -30.18 -4.13
CA GLU A 57 26.16 -28.82 -4.67
C GLU A 57 24.70 -28.37 -4.51
N GLU A 58 23.73 -29.26 -4.75
CA GLU A 58 22.30 -28.93 -4.59
C GLU A 58 21.93 -28.71 -3.12
N MET A 59 22.38 -29.58 -2.22
CA MET A 59 22.13 -29.42 -0.77
C MET A 59 22.75 -28.12 -0.24
N GLN A 60 23.98 -27.79 -0.65
CA GLN A 60 24.64 -26.52 -0.31
C GLN A 60 23.91 -25.31 -0.92
N TRP A 61 23.51 -25.40 -2.19
CA TRP A 61 22.71 -24.35 -2.84
C TRP A 61 21.39 -24.14 -2.11
N HIS A 62 20.70 -25.20 -1.69
CA HIS A 62 19.41 -25.11 -1.00
C HIS A 62 19.54 -24.50 0.40
N ILE A 63 20.67 -24.69 1.10
CA ILE A 63 20.97 -23.98 2.34
C ILE A 63 21.08 -22.46 2.10
N HIS A 64 21.73 -22.04 1.02
CA HIS A 64 22.04 -20.63 0.77
C HIS A 64 20.94 -19.86 0.03
N TYR A 65 20.20 -20.54 -0.85
CA TYR A 65 19.32 -19.90 -1.84
C TYR A 65 17.94 -20.56 -1.94
N GLY A 66 17.67 -21.62 -1.17
CA GLY A 66 16.42 -22.37 -1.25
C GLY A 66 15.21 -21.55 -0.76
N SER A 67 14.15 -21.49 -1.58
CA SER A 67 12.86 -20.88 -1.21
C SER A 67 11.88 -21.87 -0.57
N SER A 68 12.24 -23.14 -0.50
CA SER A 68 11.50 -24.23 0.15
C SER A 68 12.38 -24.91 1.19
N SER A 69 11.79 -25.59 2.17
CA SER A 69 12.53 -26.43 3.12
C SER A 69 12.69 -27.87 2.63
N GLU A 70 12.24 -28.20 1.43
CA GLU A 70 12.12 -29.58 0.96
C GLU A 70 12.88 -29.83 -0.34
N ILE A 71 13.66 -30.90 -0.35
CA ILE A 71 14.34 -31.44 -1.52
C ILE A 71 13.68 -32.77 -1.86
N ASP A 72 13.04 -32.83 -3.03
CA ASP A 72 12.41 -34.04 -3.53
C ASP A 72 13.47 -35.00 -4.11
N LEU A 73 13.61 -36.16 -3.47
CA LEU A 73 14.52 -37.25 -3.89
C LEU A 73 13.74 -38.47 -4.39
N THR A 74 12.44 -38.32 -4.70
CA THR A 74 11.55 -39.46 -4.97
C THR A 74 11.80 -40.18 -6.30
N LYS A 75 12.57 -39.59 -7.21
CA LYS A 75 12.88 -40.19 -8.52
C LYS A 75 14.34 -40.61 -8.60
N GLY A 76 14.55 -41.93 -8.59
CA GLY A 76 15.82 -42.54 -8.93
C GLY A 76 16.85 -42.60 -7.81
N PHE A 77 16.56 -42.20 -6.57
CA PHE A 77 17.56 -42.17 -5.49
C PHE A 77 18.14 -43.57 -5.18
N PHE A 78 19.42 -43.78 -5.48
CA PHE A 78 20.12 -45.04 -5.21
C PHE A 78 21.17 -44.86 -4.11
N LEU A 79 21.19 -45.80 -3.18
CA LEU A 79 22.21 -45.93 -2.14
C LEU A 79 23.16 -47.07 -2.51
N ASN A 80 24.45 -46.76 -2.55
CA ASN A 80 25.51 -47.74 -2.76
C ASN A 80 26.02 -48.20 -1.40
N ILE A 81 25.76 -49.45 -1.01
CA ILE A 81 26.35 -50.00 0.21
C ILE A 81 27.79 -50.42 -0.10
N PRO A 82 28.81 -49.83 0.56
CA PRO A 82 30.21 -50.13 0.27
C PRO A 82 30.50 -51.64 0.28
N GLY A 83 31.07 -52.16 -0.82
CA GLY A 83 31.46 -53.57 -0.96
C GLY A 83 30.30 -54.56 -1.10
N LYS A 84 29.05 -54.09 -1.26
CA LYS A 84 27.88 -54.97 -1.45
C LYS A 84 27.17 -54.64 -2.76
N HIS A 85 26.04 -53.94 -2.67
CA HIS A 85 25.11 -53.78 -3.80
C HIS A 85 24.40 -52.44 -3.76
N LEU A 86 23.87 -52.06 -4.92
CA LEU A 86 23.02 -50.90 -5.12
C LEU A 86 21.59 -51.16 -4.61
N ILE A 87 21.03 -50.19 -3.89
CA ILE A 87 19.65 -50.22 -3.42
C ILE A 87 18.89 -49.01 -3.96
N GLU A 88 17.75 -49.26 -4.59
CA GLU A 88 16.82 -48.21 -5.01
C GLU A 88 15.91 -47.79 -3.85
N CYS A 89 15.88 -46.49 -3.58
CA CYS A 89 15.08 -45.89 -2.53
C CYS A 89 14.20 -44.77 -3.11
N ALA A 90 13.02 -44.60 -2.53
CA ALA A 90 12.24 -43.38 -2.67
C ALA A 90 12.47 -42.53 -1.43
N GLY A 91 12.97 -41.30 -1.59
CA GLY A 91 13.32 -40.45 -0.46
C GLY A 91 12.84 -39.01 -0.57
N ARG A 92 12.87 -38.31 0.55
CA ARG A 92 12.68 -36.87 0.66
C ARG A 92 13.65 -36.35 1.70
N ALA A 93 14.30 -35.22 1.42
CA ALA A 93 15.09 -34.50 2.40
C ALA A 93 14.37 -33.21 2.80
N ILE A 94 14.36 -32.92 4.09
CA ILE A 94 13.81 -31.67 4.65
C ILE A 94 14.95 -30.95 5.35
N ILE A 95 15.15 -29.67 5.04
CA ILE A 95 16.11 -28.82 5.74
C ILE A 95 15.41 -28.18 6.93
N THR A 96 16.07 -28.24 8.08
CA THR A 96 15.66 -27.54 9.31
C THR A 96 16.89 -26.94 9.98
N SER A 97 16.68 -26.04 10.93
CA SER A 97 17.72 -25.54 11.82
C SER A 97 17.54 -26.11 13.22
N ILE A 98 18.62 -26.58 13.84
CA ILE A 98 18.68 -26.95 15.26
C ILE A 98 19.78 -26.09 15.89
N GLU A 99 19.43 -25.25 16.88
CA GLU A 99 20.40 -24.41 17.61
C GLU A 99 21.34 -23.58 16.70
N ASN A 100 20.77 -23.02 15.63
CA ASN A 100 21.45 -22.24 14.57
C ASN A 100 22.30 -23.04 13.57
N ASN A 101 22.32 -24.37 13.67
CA ASN A 101 23.00 -25.24 12.70
C ASN A 101 22.02 -25.82 11.69
N ALA A 102 22.38 -25.78 10.41
CA ALA A 102 21.58 -26.37 9.35
C ALA A 102 21.67 -27.90 9.40
N VAL A 103 20.53 -28.58 9.35
CA VAL A 103 20.41 -30.03 9.44
C VAL A 103 19.43 -30.54 8.39
N PHE A 104 19.79 -31.63 7.73
CA PHE A 104 18.92 -32.34 6.79
C PHE A 104 18.29 -33.55 7.46
N ILE A 105 16.96 -33.62 7.43
CA ILE A 105 16.20 -34.81 7.80
C ILE A 105 15.90 -35.57 6.51
N LEU A 106 16.64 -36.65 6.27
CA LEU A 106 16.44 -37.55 5.13
C LEU A 106 15.51 -38.69 5.55
N SER A 107 14.34 -38.76 4.91
CA SER A 107 13.41 -39.87 5.04
C SER A 107 13.38 -40.67 3.76
N PHE A 108 13.62 -41.98 3.82
CA PHE A 108 13.66 -42.85 2.65
C PHE A 108 13.09 -44.23 2.91
N GLN A 109 12.57 -44.86 1.87
CA GLN A 109 12.03 -46.20 1.89
C GLN A 109 12.54 -47.01 0.70
N LEU A 110 12.69 -48.32 0.87
CA LEU A 110 13.03 -49.23 -0.21
C LEU A 110 11.97 -49.16 -1.31
N ASN A 111 12.39 -48.91 -2.56
CA ASN A 111 11.50 -49.07 -3.70
C ASN A 111 11.35 -50.57 -4.00
N LYS A 112 10.20 -50.98 -4.56
CA LYS A 112 9.72 -52.37 -4.72
C LYS A 112 10.83 -53.47 -4.77
N PRO A 113 10.76 -54.53 -3.93
CA PRO A 113 11.86 -55.48 -3.71
C PRO A 113 12.24 -56.39 -4.90
N ASN A 114 11.49 -56.37 -6.01
CA ASN A 114 11.63 -57.35 -7.10
C ASN A 114 12.31 -56.81 -8.38
N LEU A 115 12.77 -55.56 -8.39
CA LEU A 115 13.48 -54.98 -9.53
C LEU A 115 14.98 -55.09 -9.32
N GLN A 116 15.69 -55.69 -10.28
CA GLN A 116 17.15 -55.75 -10.26
C GLN A 116 17.71 -54.71 -11.22
N THR A 117 18.57 -53.81 -10.74
CA THR A 117 19.04 -52.65 -11.49
C THR A 117 20.55 -52.51 -11.40
N ALA A 118 21.18 -52.16 -12.51
CA ALA A 118 22.57 -51.74 -12.59
C ALA A 118 22.68 -50.33 -13.18
N LEU A 119 23.67 -49.56 -12.72
CA LEU A 119 24.01 -48.25 -13.28
C LEU A 119 25.18 -48.39 -14.24
N LEU A 120 25.10 -47.70 -15.38
CA LEU A 120 26.04 -47.83 -16.48
C LEU A 120 26.76 -46.52 -16.77
N THR A 121 28.00 -46.60 -17.24
CA THR A 121 28.69 -45.48 -17.89
C THR A 121 28.07 -45.17 -19.25
N GLY A 122 28.44 -44.03 -19.87
CA GLY A 122 28.04 -43.71 -21.24
C GLY A 122 28.56 -44.69 -22.30
N THR A 123 29.56 -45.51 -21.97
CA THR A 123 30.09 -46.60 -22.81
C THR A 123 29.44 -47.95 -22.52
N GLY A 124 28.60 -48.06 -21.49
CA GLY A 124 27.88 -49.29 -21.13
C GLY A 124 28.52 -50.14 -20.05
N GLU A 125 29.58 -49.66 -19.41
CA GLU A 125 30.25 -50.38 -18.33
C GLU A 125 29.43 -50.30 -17.05
N ILE A 126 29.30 -51.42 -16.35
CA ILE A 126 28.54 -51.50 -15.09
C ILE A 126 29.35 -50.85 -13.97
N LEU A 127 28.79 -49.79 -13.37
CA LEU A 127 29.40 -49.07 -12.25
C LEU A 127 29.05 -49.72 -10.90
N CYS A 128 27.79 -50.11 -10.74
CA CYS A 128 27.27 -50.78 -9.56
C CYS A 128 25.94 -51.46 -9.90
N TYR A 129 25.56 -52.47 -9.11
CA TYR A 129 24.38 -53.30 -9.39
C TYR A 129 23.73 -53.84 -8.11
N SER A 130 22.44 -54.19 -8.20
CA SER A 130 21.65 -54.76 -7.11
C SER A 130 22.00 -56.22 -6.82
N GLU A 131 21.68 -56.70 -5.61
CA GLU A 131 22.16 -57.98 -5.05
C GLU A 131 21.91 -59.23 -5.90
N HIS A 132 20.84 -59.27 -6.70
CA HIS A 132 20.52 -60.43 -7.54
C HIS A 132 20.67 -60.14 -9.03
N PHE A 133 21.33 -59.05 -9.40
CA PHE A 133 21.54 -58.69 -10.81
C PHE A 133 22.45 -59.71 -11.52
N SER A 134 23.58 -60.12 -10.90
CA SER A 134 24.52 -61.09 -11.49
C SER A 134 23.94 -62.51 -11.60
N LEU A 135 23.09 -62.90 -10.65
CA LEU A 135 22.37 -64.19 -10.67
C LEU A 135 21.54 -64.38 -11.94
N ILE A 136 20.98 -63.29 -12.49
CA ILE A 136 20.11 -63.34 -13.67
C ILE A 136 20.90 -63.57 -14.96
N PHE A 137 22.20 -63.31 -14.98
CA PHE A 137 23.07 -63.64 -16.12
C PHE A 137 23.74 -65.02 -15.99
N GLY A 138 23.54 -65.72 -14.87
CA GLY A 138 24.07 -67.08 -14.66
C GLY A 138 25.44 -67.11 -14.01
N GLU A 139 25.94 -65.99 -13.52
CA GLU A 139 27.26 -65.86 -12.89
C GLU A 139 27.11 -65.40 -11.43
N PRO A 140 26.75 -66.32 -10.52
CA PRO A 140 26.41 -65.97 -9.13
C PRO A 140 27.55 -65.33 -8.32
N ASN A 141 28.81 -65.52 -8.74
CA ASN A 141 29.99 -65.13 -7.97
C ASN A 141 30.93 -64.15 -8.71
N GLU A 142 30.57 -63.64 -9.89
CA GLU A 142 31.40 -62.66 -10.60
C GLU A 142 31.05 -61.23 -10.21
N ASN A 143 32.09 -60.43 -9.96
CA ASN A 143 31.94 -59.00 -9.78
C ASN A 143 31.76 -58.36 -11.16
N LEU A 144 30.53 -57.97 -11.48
CA LEU A 144 30.20 -57.38 -12.78
C LEU A 144 30.66 -55.91 -12.92
N ILE A 145 31.24 -55.30 -11.89
CA ILE A 145 31.75 -53.92 -11.97
C ILE A 145 32.85 -53.84 -13.03
N GLY A 146 32.70 -52.93 -13.99
CA GLY A 146 33.62 -52.72 -15.11
C GLY A 146 33.31 -53.55 -16.37
N TYR A 147 32.41 -54.53 -16.29
CA TYR A 147 31.97 -55.28 -17.47
C TYR A 147 31.05 -54.44 -18.35
N ASN A 148 31.13 -54.60 -19.67
CA ASN A 148 30.20 -53.95 -20.58
C ASN A 148 28.88 -54.72 -20.64
N ILE A 149 27.75 -54.02 -20.60
CA ILE A 149 26.43 -54.65 -20.74
C ILE A 149 26.25 -55.39 -22.08
N LYS A 150 27.00 -54.98 -23.13
CA LYS A 150 27.04 -55.65 -24.43
C LYS A 150 27.66 -57.04 -24.36
N ASP A 151 28.60 -57.24 -23.44
CA ASP A 151 29.26 -58.55 -23.26
C ASP A 151 28.31 -59.54 -22.59
N LEU A 152 27.42 -59.05 -21.72
CA LEU A 152 26.37 -59.82 -21.06
C LEU A 152 25.13 -60.05 -21.95
N SER A 153 24.88 -59.15 -22.90
CA SER A 153 23.80 -59.27 -23.88
C SER A 153 24.22 -58.59 -25.19
N SER A 154 24.59 -59.40 -26.18
CA SER A 154 25.06 -58.90 -27.49
C SER A 154 24.02 -58.11 -28.28
N GLU A 155 22.75 -58.17 -27.88
CA GLU A 155 21.64 -57.42 -28.47
C GLU A 155 21.45 -56.04 -27.82
N ALA A 156 22.07 -55.78 -26.66
CA ALA A 156 21.88 -54.55 -25.90
C ALA A 156 22.59 -53.35 -26.55
N ASP A 157 21.82 -52.37 -27.04
CA ASP A 157 22.34 -51.07 -27.44
C ASP A 157 22.00 -49.98 -26.42
N ILE A 158 23.06 -49.32 -25.92
CA ILE A 158 22.99 -48.29 -24.87
C ILE A 158 22.40 -46.99 -25.43
N TYR A 159 22.56 -46.73 -26.73
CA TYR A 159 22.05 -45.51 -27.37
C TYR A 159 20.54 -45.55 -27.65
N SER A 160 19.92 -46.72 -27.52
CA SER A 160 18.50 -46.94 -27.74
C SER A 160 17.73 -46.85 -26.42
N SER A 161 17.45 -45.63 -25.95
CA SER A 161 16.78 -45.40 -24.66
C SER A 161 15.34 -45.95 -24.64
N GLY A 162 15.02 -46.79 -23.66
CA GLY A 162 13.72 -47.46 -23.54
C GLY A 162 13.61 -48.77 -24.32
N ALA A 163 14.69 -49.24 -24.94
CA ALA A 163 14.72 -50.52 -25.62
C ALA A 163 14.61 -51.69 -24.64
N ILE A 164 13.87 -52.71 -25.10
CA ILE A 164 13.50 -53.90 -24.33
C ILE A 164 14.19 -55.10 -24.99
N TYR A 165 15.25 -55.60 -24.36
CA TYR A 165 16.04 -56.73 -24.85
C TYR A 165 15.63 -58.01 -24.14
N GLN A 166 15.36 -59.07 -24.90
CA GLN A 166 15.00 -60.36 -24.32
C GLN A 166 16.28 -61.18 -24.12
N LEU A 167 16.57 -61.57 -22.88
CA LEU A 167 17.72 -62.42 -22.61
C LEU A 167 17.46 -63.84 -23.13
N LYS A 168 18.41 -64.39 -23.89
CA LYS A 168 18.33 -65.77 -24.40
C LYS A 168 18.24 -66.73 -23.20
N ASN A 169 17.25 -67.62 -23.23
CA ASN A 169 16.99 -68.68 -22.24
C ASN A 169 16.43 -68.30 -20.86
N ARG A 170 15.85 -67.11 -20.64
CA ARG A 170 15.17 -66.78 -19.37
C ARG A 170 13.86 -66.00 -19.59
N GLU A 171 12.91 -66.14 -18.65
CA GLU A 171 11.68 -65.33 -18.59
C GLU A 171 11.94 -63.90 -18.05
N THR A 172 13.08 -63.32 -18.41
CA THR A 172 13.53 -62.03 -17.89
C THR A 172 13.91 -61.13 -19.06
N VAL A 173 13.60 -59.85 -18.90
CA VAL A 173 13.79 -58.84 -19.92
C VAL A 173 14.70 -57.75 -19.37
N LEU A 174 15.67 -57.34 -20.17
CA LEU A 174 16.60 -56.25 -19.89
C LEU A 174 16.04 -54.96 -20.51
N ILE A 175 15.89 -53.92 -19.70
CA ILE A 175 15.43 -52.60 -20.13
C ILE A 175 16.56 -51.63 -19.88
N ILE A 176 17.03 -50.95 -20.93
CA ILE A 176 17.98 -49.85 -20.80
C ILE A 176 17.21 -48.53 -20.81
N SER A 177 17.31 -47.75 -19.75
CA SER A 177 16.61 -46.48 -19.62
C SER A 177 17.51 -45.39 -19.05
N HIS A 178 17.11 -44.13 -19.22
CA HIS A 178 17.71 -43.04 -18.46
C HIS A 178 16.98 -42.86 -17.13
N VAL A 179 17.73 -42.89 -16.04
CA VAL A 179 17.26 -42.43 -14.74
C VAL A 179 17.76 -41.01 -14.55
N GLN A 180 16.82 -40.08 -14.44
CA GLN A 180 17.11 -38.69 -14.14
C GLN A 180 17.34 -38.54 -12.63
N PHE A 181 18.59 -38.30 -12.26
CA PHE A 181 18.96 -37.80 -10.94
C PHE A 181 19.08 -36.29 -11.00
N HIS A 182 18.01 -35.59 -10.65
CA HIS A 182 17.99 -34.13 -10.69
C HIS A 182 18.37 -33.59 -12.09
N LYS A 183 19.55 -32.95 -12.25
CA LYS A 183 20.06 -32.45 -13.56
C LYS A 183 20.89 -33.48 -14.33
N LEU A 184 21.25 -34.61 -13.71
CA LEU A 184 22.06 -35.66 -14.30
C LEU A 184 21.18 -36.76 -14.89
N ASN A 185 21.44 -37.13 -16.15
CA ASN A 185 20.84 -38.29 -16.80
C ASN A 185 21.84 -39.44 -16.78
N VAL A 186 21.46 -40.56 -16.18
CA VAL A 186 22.32 -41.74 -16.01
C VAL A 186 21.70 -42.92 -16.74
N PHE A 187 22.51 -43.75 -17.38
CA PHE A 187 22.03 -45.00 -17.96
C PHE A 187 21.80 -46.04 -16.85
N SER A 188 20.63 -46.66 -16.84
CA SER A 188 20.30 -47.79 -15.99
C SER A 188 19.92 -49.00 -16.83
N ALA A 189 20.41 -50.17 -16.43
CA ALA A 189 19.96 -51.46 -16.91
C ALA A 189 19.06 -52.09 -15.84
N THR A 190 17.77 -52.27 -16.15
CA THR A 190 16.81 -52.87 -15.22
C THR A 190 16.31 -54.19 -15.77
N LEU A 191 16.39 -55.23 -14.94
CA LEU A 191 15.88 -56.56 -15.23
C LEU A 191 14.51 -56.75 -14.58
N LYS A 192 13.56 -57.23 -15.39
CA LYS A 192 12.20 -57.51 -14.92
C LYS A 192 11.73 -58.86 -15.44
N ASN A 193 11.11 -59.65 -14.55
CA ASN A 193 10.46 -60.89 -14.92
C ASN A 193 9.26 -60.61 -15.83
N LYS A 194 8.99 -61.54 -16.75
CA LYS A 194 7.98 -61.42 -17.80
C LYS A 194 6.56 -61.56 -17.25
N ASP A 195 6.13 -60.61 -16.42
CA ASP A 195 4.73 -60.48 -15.99
C ASP A 195 3.85 -59.97 -17.16
N GLU A 196 2.54 -60.19 -17.08
CA GLU A 196 1.51 -59.77 -18.06
C GLU A 196 1.62 -58.28 -18.49
N GLN A 197 2.20 -57.42 -17.65
CA GLN A 197 2.48 -56.02 -17.98
C GLN A 197 3.52 -55.82 -19.09
N ILE A 198 4.50 -56.72 -19.24
CA ILE A 198 5.51 -56.63 -20.30
C ILE A 198 4.91 -57.02 -21.66
N GLN A 199 3.93 -57.92 -21.69
CA GLN A 199 3.15 -58.17 -22.91
C GLN A 199 2.30 -56.96 -23.31
N ARG A 200 1.72 -56.22 -22.33
CA ARG A 200 1.07 -54.94 -22.62
C ARG A 200 2.04 -53.91 -23.20
N TRP A 201 3.30 -53.88 -22.76
CA TRP A 201 4.32 -52.97 -23.28
C TRP A 201 4.87 -53.37 -24.65
N LYS A 202 4.89 -54.67 -25.00
CA LYS A 202 5.18 -55.13 -26.36
C LYS A 202 4.01 -54.88 -27.33
N ASN A 203 2.77 -54.88 -26.83
CA ASN A 203 1.56 -54.68 -27.64
C ASN A 203 1.14 -53.20 -27.79
N GLU A 204 1.55 -52.32 -26.88
CA GLU A 204 1.45 -50.87 -27.04
C GLU A 204 2.66 -50.39 -27.85
N ASN A 205 2.47 -50.21 -29.17
CA ASN A 205 3.45 -49.69 -30.14
C ASN A 205 4.59 -48.89 -29.50
N SER A 206 5.82 -49.36 -29.76
CA SER A 206 7.11 -48.80 -29.34
C SER A 206 7.29 -47.29 -29.59
N ASP A 207 6.47 -46.66 -30.44
CA ASP A 207 6.50 -45.22 -30.72
C ASP A 207 5.93 -44.32 -29.60
N TYR A 208 5.09 -44.84 -28.69
CA TYR A 208 4.38 -43.97 -27.72
C TYR A 208 5.18 -43.73 -26.42
N LYS A 209 6.23 -44.51 -26.15
CA LYS A 209 7.08 -44.34 -24.96
C LYS A 209 8.41 -43.63 -25.24
N GLU A 210 8.97 -43.77 -26.45
CA GLU A 210 10.14 -42.97 -26.87
C GLU A 210 9.82 -41.47 -26.85
N LYS A 211 8.64 -41.07 -27.33
CA LYS A 211 8.22 -39.66 -27.36
C LYS A 211 7.92 -39.03 -26.00
N LYS A 212 7.76 -39.81 -24.93
CA LYS A 212 7.48 -39.28 -23.58
C LYS A 212 8.74 -39.13 -22.72
N LEU A 213 9.81 -39.86 -23.05
CA LEU A 213 11.15 -39.71 -22.44
C LEU A 213 12.03 -38.71 -23.19
N ILE A 214 11.90 -38.59 -24.52
CA ILE A 214 12.67 -37.63 -25.33
C ILE A 214 12.16 -36.18 -25.18
N ASN A 215 10.90 -35.98 -24.80
CA ASN A 215 10.29 -34.64 -24.71
C ASN A 215 10.33 -33.97 -23.33
N LYS A 216 11.09 -34.51 -22.36
CA LYS A 216 11.48 -33.77 -21.15
C LYS A 216 13.00 -33.87 -20.98
N HIS A 217 13.67 -32.75 -21.25
CA HIS A 217 15.12 -32.52 -21.15
C HIS A 217 16.00 -33.10 -22.26
N LEU A 218 16.09 -32.35 -23.36
CA LEU A 218 17.25 -32.36 -24.25
C LEU A 218 17.53 -30.94 -24.75
N LEU A 219 17.95 -30.08 -23.81
CA LEU A 219 18.95 -29.07 -24.10
C LEU A 219 20.21 -29.57 -23.39
N VAL A 220 21.05 -30.28 -24.12
CA VAL A 220 22.45 -30.43 -23.70
C VAL A 220 23.04 -29.03 -23.81
N PRO A 221 23.48 -28.40 -22.70
CA PRO A 221 24.20 -27.13 -22.79
C PRO A 221 25.44 -27.32 -23.66
N GLU A 222 25.69 -26.40 -24.60
CA GLU A 222 26.85 -26.45 -25.49
C GLU A 222 28.21 -26.50 -24.75
N GLU A 223 28.24 -26.21 -23.45
CA GLU A 223 29.43 -26.35 -22.60
C GLU A 223 29.92 -27.80 -22.45
N TYR A 224 29.05 -28.80 -22.52
CA TYR A 224 29.48 -30.21 -22.42
C TYR A 224 30.06 -30.78 -23.73
N LYS A 225 29.80 -30.14 -24.88
CA LYS A 225 30.53 -30.43 -26.13
C LYS A 225 31.91 -29.76 -26.18
N ARG A 226 32.17 -28.73 -25.35
CA ARG A 226 33.50 -28.09 -25.26
C ARG A 226 34.49 -28.88 -24.41
N ILE A 227 34.04 -29.52 -23.34
CA ILE A 227 34.91 -30.31 -22.45
C ILE A 227 35.32 -31.63 -23.12
N ALA A 228 34.43 -32.27 -23.89
CA ALA A 228 34.76 -33.48 -24.66
C ALA A 228 35.59 -33.21 -25.93
N ARG A 229 35.59 -31.98 -26.46
CA ARG A 229 36.43 -31.58 -27.62
C ARG A 229 37.81 -31.04 -27.23
N HIS A 230 38.08 -30.79 -25.95
CA HIS A 230 39.40 -30.35 -25.49
C HIS A 230 40.46 -31.46 -25.43
N PHE A 231 40.09 -32.72 -25.73
CA PHE A 231 41.03 -33.84 -25.78
C PHE A 231 41.22 -34.46 -27.16
N GLN A 232 40.51 -34.00 -28.20
CA GLN A 232 40.66 -34.52 -29.55
C GLN A 232 40.40 -33.40 -30.57
N ILE A 233 41.48 -32.78 -31.04
CA ILE A 233 41.79 -32.28 -32.39
C ILE A 233 42.99 -31.33 -32.21
N THR A 234 44.19 -31.92 -32.16
CA THR A 234 45.26 -31.38 -32.98
C THR A 234 45.10 -32.10 -34.32
N GLU A 235 45.24 -31.35 -35.41
CA GLU A 235 45.17 -31.77 -36.83
C GLU A 235 43.86 -31.47 -37.57
N ASP A 236 43.98 -30.37 -38.32
CA ASP A 236 43.57 -30.16 -39.71
C ASP A 236 42.13 -29.77 -40.08
N LYS A 237 42.00 -28.45 -40.28
CA LYS A 237 41.68 -27.74 -41.54
C LYS A 237 40.32 -27.92 -42.21
N ASN A 238 39.67 -26.74 -42.33
CA ASN A 238 38.93 -26.20 -43.48
C ASN A 238 37.75 -27.01 -44.03
N ILE A 239 36.55 -26.41 -43.96
CA ILE A 239 35.93 -25.76 -45.13
C ILE A 239 34.73 -24.92 -44.65
N ASN A 240 34.79 -23.64 -44.99
CA ASN A 240 33.72 -22.65 -44.93
C ASN A 240 32.66 -22.90 -46.02
N SER A 241 31.38 -22.65 -45.71
CA SER A 241 30.48 -21.73 -46.45
C SER A 241 29.03 -21.92 -45.96
N LYS A 242 28.47 -20.93 -45.25
CA LYS A 242 27.57 -19.87 -45.78
C LYS A 242 26.26 -20.40 -46.37
N ILE A 243 25.19 -20.42 -45.55
CA ILE A 243 23.84 -20.00 -45.98
C ILE A 243 23.21 -19.22 -44.82
N LYS A 244 23.20 -17.89 -44.93
CA LYS A 244 22.42 -16.97 -44.09
C LYS A 244 21.23 -16.49 -44.92
N LEU A 245 20.04 -16.80 -44.41
CA LEU A 245 18.80 -16.01 -44.34
C LEU A 245 18.80 -14.67 -45.10
N ILE A 246 17.87 -14.55 -46.05
CA ILE A 246 17.26 -13.27 -46.45
C ILE A 246 15.75 -13.45 -46.41
N GLU A 247 15.12 -12.75 -45.46
CA GLU A 247 13.70 -12.45 -45.44
C GLU A 247 13.38 -11.37 -46.47
N THR A 248 12.28 -11.61 -47.16
CA THR A 248 11.52 -10.77 -48.10
C THR A 248 11.16 -9.39 -47.56
N ASN A 249 11.13 -8.40 -48.47
CA ASN A 249 9.95 -7.55 -48.67
C ASN A 249 9.96 -6.83 -50.04
N SER A 250 8.74 -6.51 -50.47
CA SER A 250 8.25 -5.69 -51.62
C SER A 250 8.27 -6.30 -53.02
N ASN A 251 7.08 -6.79 -53.40
CA ASN A 251 6.28 -6.47 -54.58
C ASN A 251 7.01 -6.16 -55.91
N GLU A 252 6.82 -7.01 -56.91
CA GLU A 252 6.09 -6.68 -58.15
C GLU A 252 5.99 -7.90 -59.10
N GLU A 253 4.84 -7.98 -59.75
CA GLU A 253 4.53 -8.60 -61.04
C GLU A 253 4.72 -10.12 -61.27
N SER A 254 3.56 -10.78 -61.32
CA SER A 254 3.12 -11.84 -62.22
C SER A 254 4.08 -12.25 -63.33
N GLU A 255 4.61 -13.47 -63.22
CA GLU A 255 4.86 -14.31 -64.41
C GLU A 255 4.37 -15.74 -64.14
N VAL A 256 3.42 -16.14 -64.98
CA VAL A 256 2.83 -17.47 -65.04
C VAL A 256 3.88 -18.42 -65.60
N ILE A 257 4.38 -19.33 -64.76
CA ILE A 257 5.02 -20.56 -65.25
C ILE A 257 4.15 -21.73 -64.77
N GLU A 258 3.28 -22.18 -65.66
CA GLU A 258 2.71 -23.52 -65.63
C GLU A 258 3.84 -24.54 -65.66
N ILE A 259 4.00 -25.29 -64.58
CA ILE A 259 4.60 -26.63 -64.65
C ILE A 259 3.53 -27.62 -64.24
N ASN A 260 3.00 -28.28 -65.26
CA ASN A 260 2.06 -29.38 -65.15
C ASN A 260 2.66 -30.57 -64.41
N SER A 261 1.82 -31.14 -63.54
CA SER A 261 1.69 -32.56 -63.19
C SER A 261 2.93 -33.31 -62.65
N PHE A 262 3.01 -33.39 -61.32
CA PHE A 262 3.14 -34.70 -60.67
C PHE A 262 2.10 -34.82 -59.56
N SER A 263 1.08 -35.63 -59.81
CA SER A 263 0.00 -35.98 -58.90
C SER A 263 0.54 -36.76 -57.70
N ARG A 264 0.83 -36.07 -56.59
CA ARG A 264 0.93 -36.67 -55.25
C ARG A 264 0.25 -35.78 -54.21
N SER A 265 -0.80 -36.36 -53.61
CA SER A 265 -1.52 -36.00 -52.38
C SER A 265 -1.99 -34.55 -52.20
N SER A 266 -3.24 -34.31 -52.60
CA SER A 266 -4.08 -33.19 -52.14
C SER A 266 -4.25 -33.11 -50.62
N ASP A 267 -3.96 -34.19 -49.89
CA ASP A 267 -4.08 -34.26 -48.42
C ASP A 267 -2.92 -33.59 -47.66
N ALA A 268 -1.74 -33.46 -48.27
CA ALA A 268 -0.57 -32.88 -47.59
C ALA A 268 -0.64 -31.34 -47.48
N LYS A 269 -1.20 -30.65 -48.50
CA LYS A 269 -1.41 -29.19 -48.47
C LYS A 269 -2.53 -28.76 -47.52
N SER A 270 -3.59 -29.57 -47.38
CA SER A 270 -4.71 -29.28 -46.48
C SER A 270 -4.31 -29.43 -45.00
N GLN A 271 -3.48 -30.44 -44.68
CA GLN A 271 -2.92 -30.61 -43.33
C GLN A 271 -2.02 -29.45 -42.92
N TYR A 272 -1.12 -28.98 -43.81
CA TYR A 272 -0.19 -27.88 -43.52
C TYR A 272 -0.91 -26.54 -43.26
N GLN A 273 -1.92 -26.21 -44.06
CA GLN A 273 -2.76 -25.01 -43.84
C GLN A 273 -3.57 -25.09 -42.54
N SER A 274 -4.06 -26.28 -42.17
CA SER A 274 -4.79 -26.48 -40.89
C SER A 274 -3.87 -26.30 -39.68
N GLN A 275 -2.59 -26.65 -39.81
CA GLN A 275 -1.58 -26.58 -38.75
C GLN A 275 -1.09 -25.14 -38.55
N GLN A 276 -0.93 -24.37 -39.62
CA GLN A 276 -0.63 -22.93 -39.55
C GLN A 276 -1.78 -22.11 -38.93
N ARG A 277 -3.05 -22.40 -39.29
CA ARG A 277 -4.21 -21.75 -38.65
C ARG A 277 -4.26 -22.01 -37.14
N TYR A 278 -3.87 -23.21 -36.71
CA TYR A 278 -3.83 -23.59 -35.29
C TYR A 278 -2.73 -22.85 -34.51
N LEU A 279 -1.51 -22.79 -35.04
CA LEU A 279 -0.42 -22.01 -34.44
C LEU A 279 -0.78 -20.52 -34.37
N LYS A 280 -1.48 -19.99 -35.38
CA LYS A 280 -1.99 -18.62 -35.39
C LYS A 280 -3.02 -18.37 -34.28
N ILE A 281 -3.96 -19.29 -34.06
CA ILE A 281 -4.97 -19.18 -32.98
C ILE A 281 -4.31 -19.26 -31.59
N LEU A 282 -3.33 -20.14 -31.38
CA LEU A 282 -2.56 -20.22 -30.14
C LEU A 282 -1.75 -18.95 -29.88
N ALA A 283 -1.08 -18.42 -30.91
CA ALA A 283 -0.32 -17.18 -30.82
C ALA A 283 -1.23 -15.97 -30.50
N ILE A 284 -2.41 -15.90 -31.13
CA ILE A 284 -3.42 -14.88 -30.82
C ILE A 284 -3.90 -15.02 -29.37
N SER A 285 -4.23 -16.23 -28.92
CA SER A 285 -4.69 -16.49 -27.55
C SER A 285 -3.64 -16.09 -26.51
N SER A 286 -2.39 -16.54 -26.68
CA SER A 286 -1.29 -16.18 -25.78
C SER A 286 -1.04 -14.66 -25.75
N ARG A 287 -1.10 -14.00 -26.91
CA ARG A 287 -0.95 -12.54 -27.00
C ARG A 287 -2.11 -11.81 -26.33
N SER A 288 -3.35 -12.30 -26.48
CA SER A 288 -4.53 -11.73 -25.82
C SER A 288 -4.48 -11.86 -24.29
N ILE A 289 -3.97 -12.98 -23.76
CA ILE A 289 -3.76 -13.16 -22.31
C ILE A 289 -2.73 -12.13 -21.81
N ASN A 290 -1.58 -12.02 -22.48
CA ASN A 290 -0.55 -11.07 -22.07
C ASN A 290 -1.02 -9.60 -22.13
N ILE A 291 -1.82 -9.24 -23.15
CA ILE A 291 -2.41 -7.89 -23.25
C ILE A 291 -3.40 -7.65 -22.11
N PHE A 292 -4.21 -8.65 -21.76
CA PHE A 292 -5.16 -8.55 -20.66
C PHE A 292 -4.46 -8.42 -19.30
N ASP A 293 -3.41 -9.20 -19.05
CA ASP A 293 -2.61 -9.08 -17.83
C ASP A 293 -1.95 -7.70 -17.71
N LEU A 294 -1.41 -7.17 -18.82
CA LEU A 294 -0.85 -5.82 -18.88
C LEU A 294 -1.91 -4.75 -18.62
N ALA A 295 -3.09 -4.86 -19.24
CA ALA A 295 -4.20 -3.93 -19.04
C ALA A 295 -4.71 -3.95 -17.59
N PHE A 296 -4.78 -5.13 -16.97
CA PHE A 296 -5.15 -5.28 -15.57
C PHE A 296 -4.13 -4.62 -14.65
N ILE A 297 -2.84 -4.87 -14.85
CA ILE A 297 -1.77 -4.24 -14.06
C ILE A 297 -1.81 -2.72 -14.22
N LEU A 298 -1.95 -2.21 -15.44
CA LEU A 298 -2.07 -0.77 -15.71
C LEU A 298 -3.30 -0.17 -15.00
N SER A 299 -4.43 -0.87 -14.96
CA SER A 299 -5.61 -0.39 -14.23
C SER A 299 -5.35 -0.27 -12.73
N ILE A 300 -4.66 -1.24 -12.11
CA ILE A 300 -4.30 -1.18 -10.70
C ILE A 300 -3.34 -0.03 -10.42
N ILE A 301 -2.32 0.16 -11.27
CA ILE A 301 -1.36 1.26 -11.14
C ILE A 301 -2.08 2.60 -11.26
N ALA A 302 -3.01 2.75 -12.21
CA ALA A 302 -3.80 3.96 -12.37
C ALA A 302 -4.60 4.28 -11.10
N VAL A 303 -5.26 3.28 -10.51
CA VAL A 303 -6.06 3.45 -9.27
C VAL A 303 -5.19 3.81 -8.07
N LEU A 304 -4.02 3.18 -7.94
CA LEU A 304 -3.08 3.53 -6.87
C LEU A 304 -2.56 4.96 -7.07
N ALA A 305 -2.18 5.33 -8.29
CA ALA A 305 -1.69 6.66 -8.61
C ALA A 305 -2.75 7.73 -8.33
N THR A 306 -4.00 7.54 -8.75
CA THR A 306 -5.08 8.51 -8.49
C THR A 306 -5.33 8.68 -7.00
N ASN A 307 -5.34 7.59 -6.22
CA ASN A 307 -5.56 7.71 -4.78
C ASN A 307 -4.37 8.37 -4.06
N ILE A 308 -3.13 8.11 -4.49
CA ILE A 308 -1.94 8.79 -3.96
C ILE A 308 -1.99 10.29 -4.24
N VAL A 309 -2.36 10.69 -5.47
CA VAL A 309 -2.49 12.11 -5.84
C VAL A 309 -3.55 12.80 -4.99
N VAL A 310 -4.73 12.18 -4.83
CA VAL A 310 -5.80 12.72 -3.97
C VAL A 310 -5.34 12.88 -2.53
N LEU A 311 -4.64 11.88 -1.98
CA LEU A 311 -4.14 11.93 -0.61
C LEU A 311 -3.04 13.00 -0.43
N PHE A 312 -2.12 13.11 -1.39
CA PHE A 312 -1.07 14.13 -1.35
C PHE A 312 -1.66 15.54 -1.44
N TYR A 313 -2.62 15.74 -2.35
CA TYR A 313 -3.33 17.01 -2.48
C TYR A 313 -4.07 17.35 -1.18
N ALA A 314 -4.84 16.42 -0.62
CA ALA A 314 -5.54 16.61 0.65
C ALA A 314 -4.58 16.94 1.81
N PHE A 315 -3.48 16.18 1.94
CA PHE A 315 -2.50 16.40 2.99
C PHE A 315 -1.78 17.75 2.86
N SER A 316 -1.35 18.11 1.65
CA SER A 316 -0.72 19.40 1.38
C SER A 316 -1.66 20.55 1.70
N TYR A 317 -2.94 20.41 1.34
CA TYR A 317 -3.92 21.46 1.53
C TYR A 317 -4.32 21.62 3.00
N ILE A 318 -4.55 20.52 3.72
CA ILE A 318 -4.85 20.57 5.16
C ILE A 318 -3.67 21.16 5.93
N ASN A 319 -2.43 20.79 5.60
CA ASN A 319 -1.26 21.42 6.22
C ASN A 319 -1.20 22.92 5.91
N PHE A 320 -1.49 23.33 4.68
CA PHE A 320 -1.54 24.74 4.34
C PHE A 320 -2.57 25.50 5.20
N ILE A 321 -3.80 24.97 5.35
CA ILE A 321 -4.84 25.61 6.17
C ILE A 321 -4.52 25.57 7.65
N LYS A 322 -3.93 24.47 8.14
CA LYS A 322 -3.52 24.31 9.53
C LYS A 322 -2.65 25.49 9.98
N TYR A 323 -1.73 25.93 9.12
CA TYR A 323 -0.81 27.04 9.40
C TYR A 323 -1.32 28.43 8.97
N ILE A 324 -2.57 28.52 8.51
CA ILE A 324 -3.23 29.80 8.26
C ILE A 324 -3.77 30.33 9.60
N ASP A 325 -3.00 31.26 10.19
CA ASP A 325 -3.39 32.00 11.39
C ASP A 325 -3.81 33.44 11.08
N PHE A 326 -4.11 33.74 9.81
CA PHE A 326 -4.38 35.10 9.36
C PHE A 326 -5.55 35.79 10.10
N PRO A 327 -6.74 35.16 10.24
CA PRO A 327 -7.82 35.77 11.03
C PRO A 327 -7.45 35.93 12.51
N MET A 328 -6.73 34.95 13.07
CA MET A 328 -6.27 35.00 14.47
C MET A 328 -5.32 36.19 14.69
N ALA A 329 -4.40 36.43 13.77
CA ALA A 329 -3.46 37.54 13.85
C ALA A 329 -4.16 38.91 13.80
N ILE A 330 -5.12 39.09 12.88
CA ILE A 330 -5.93 40.32 12.80
C ILE A 330 -6.77 40.50 14.07
N ALA A 331 -7.41 39.44 14.54
CA ALA A 331 -8.29 39.50 15.70
C ALA A 331 -7.50 39.77 17.01
N LYS A 332 -6.28 39.24 17.13
CA LYS A 332 -5.33 39.61 18.20
C LYS A 332 -4.93 41.08 18.11
N ALA A 333 -4.62 41.57 16.91
CA ALA A 333 -4.26 42.97 16.67
C ALA A 333 -5.40 43.91 17.11
N GLU A 334 -6.62 43.62 16.67
CA GLU A 334 -7.84 44.32 17.04
C GLU A 334 -8.03 44.35 18.56
N SER A 335 -7.99 43.19 19.22
CA SER A 335 -8.15 43.08 20.67
C SER A 335 -7.10 43.88 21.44
N ARG A 336 -5.82 43.82 21.05
CA ARG A 336 -4.72 44.51 21.76
C ARG A 336 -4.73 46.02 21.54
N LEU A 337 -5.09 46.48 20.34
CA LEU A 337 -5.29 47.91 20.08
C LEU A 337 -6.39 48.49 20.99
N GLN A 338 -7.51 47.79 21.11
CA GLN A 338 -8.62 48.18 21.96
C GLN A 338 -8.26 48.19 23.46
N ILE A 339 -7.47 47.20 23.91
CA ILE A 339 -7.00 47.13 25.31
C ILE A 339 -6.01 48.25 25.61
N ALA A 340 -5.05 48.52 24.72
CA ALA A 340 -4.10 49.62 24.89
C ALA A 340 -4.80 50.98 24.93
N ALA A 341 -5.82 51.17 24.08
CA ALA A 341 -6.68 52.35 24.10
C ALA A 341 -7.42 52.51 25.44
N TYR A 342 -7.96 51.42 25.98
CA TYR A 342 -8.67 51.42 27.27
C TYR A 342 -7.72 51.78 28.42
N THR A 343 -6.54 51.14 28.47
CA THR A 343 -5.55 51.41 29.51
C THR A 343 -5.04 52.85 29.43
N ALA A 344 -4.87 53.40 28.23
CA ALA A 344 -4.50 54.81 28.03
C ALA A 344 -5.60 55.78 28.46
N GLN A 345 -6.87 55.46 28.18
CA GLN A 345 -8.03 56.21 28.65
C GLN A 345 -8.10 56.20 30.18
N LEU A 346 -7.97 55.03 30.81
CA LEU A 346 -8.00 54.88 32.26
C LEU A 346 -6.86 55.65 32.94
N LEU A 347 -5.65 55.62 32.36
CA LEU A 347 -4.53 56.43 32.83
C LEU A 347 -4.87 57.93 32.81
N TRP A 348 -5.51 58.42 31.75
CA TRP A 348 -5.92 59.83 31.64
C TRP A 348 -7.03 60.19 32.63
N VAL A 349 -8.02 59.33 32.83
CA VAL A 349 -9.11 59.57 33.79
C VAL A 349 -8.58 59.64 35.22
N ILE A 350 -7.75 58.67 35.63
CA ILE A 350 -7.21 58.61 37.00
C ILE A 350 -6.35 59.84 37.30
N THR A 351 -5.52 60.27 36.35
CA THR A 351 -4.66 61.45 36.50
C THR A 351 -5.44 62.76 36.50
N ALA A 352 -6.56 62.85 35.75
CA ALA A 352 -7.41 64.03 35.73
C ALA A 352 -8.17 64.26 37.05
N ILE A 353 -8.50 63.18 37.77
CA ILE A 353 -9.29 63.22 39.02
C ILE A 353 -8.46 63.72 40.23
N ASN A 354 -7.11 63.72 40.17
CA ASN A 354 -6.22 64.29 41.19
C ASN A 354 -6.51 63.84 42.65
N ASP A 355 -6.92 62.58 42.85
CA ASP A 355 -7.19 62.02 44.18
C ASP A 355 -5.97 61.22 44.70
N PRO A 356 -5.41 61.55 45.89
CA PRO A 356 -4.31 60.79 46.50
C PRO A 356 -4.64 59.33 46.86
N ALA A 357 -5.92 58.94 46.95
CA ALA A 357 -6.32 57.53 47.12
C ALA A 357 -6.07 56.68 45.86
N ASN A 358 -6.02 57.32 44.69
CA ASN A 358 -5.81 56.65 43.40
C ASN A 358 -4.34 56.36 43.07
N ASP A 359 -3.40 56.71 43.95
CA ASP A 359 -1.96 56.59 43.70
C ASP A 359 -1.48 55.13 43.59
N GLN A 360 -2.21 54.18 44.21
CA GLN A 360 -2.01 52.73 44.02
C GLN A 360 -2.61 52.21 42.71
N ASP A 361 -3.83 52.63 42.36
CA ASP A 361 -4.48 52.24 41.11
C ASP A 361 -3.74 52.80 39.89
N LEU A 362 -3.22 54.02 40.02
CA LEU A 362 -2.40 54.67 39.01
C LEU A 362 -1.12 53.86 38.73
N LYS A 363 -0.44 53.38 39.78
CA LYS A 363 0.75 52.53 39.63
C LYS A 363 0.41 51.18 39.00
N ALA A 364 -0.74 50.60 39.35
CA ALA A 364 -1.21 49.36 38.74
C ALA A 364 -1.48 49.53 37.24
N VAL A 365 -2.24 50.55 36.84
CA VAL A 365 -2.55 50.86 35.43
C VAL A 365 -1.27 51.21 34.64
N GLN A 366 -0.37 51.99 35.23
CA GLN A 366 0.93 52.34 34.64
C GLN A 366 1.76 51.09 34.34
N SER A 367 1.77 50.10 35.23
CA SER A 367 2.54 48.86 35.03
C SER A 367 2.00 47.94 33.93
N LEU A 368 0.72 48.09 33.54
CA LEU A 368 0.07 47.23 32.55
C LEU A 368 0.28 47.73 31.11
N LEU A 369 0.30 49.06 30.92
CA LEU A 369 0.40 49.66 29.58
C LEU A 369 1.64 49.20 28.78
N PRO A 370 2.87 49.13 29.35
CA PRO A 370 4.04 48.65 28.63
C PRO A 370 3.86 47.25 28.04
N GLY A 371 3.25 46.32 28.80
CA GLY A 371 2.99 44.97 28.33
C GLY A 371 2.02 44.93 27.14
N HIS A 372 0.98 45.76 27.14
CA HIS A 372 0.07 45.87 26.00
C HIS A 372 0.71 46.48 24.75
N ILE A 373 1.65 47.42 24.93
CA ILE A 373 2.42 48.00 23.83
C ILE A 373 3.43 47.00 23.26
N ASP A 374 4.09 46.22 24.12
CA ASP A 374 4.95 45.10 23.70
C ASP A 374 4.15 44.06 22.91
N ASP A 375 2.95 43.68 23.37
CA ASP A 375 2.07 42.77 22.63
C ASP A 375 1.74 43.29 21.22
N ILE A 376 1.43 44.59 21.06
CA ILE A 376 1.14 45.21 19.77
C ILE A 376 2.36 45.14 18.85
N ARG A 377 3.56 45.40 19.39
CA ARG A 377 4.82 45.32 18.64
C ARG A 377 5.08 43.89 18.17
N ASP A 378 4.88 42.90 19.04
CA ASP A 378 5.12 41.50 18.72
C ASP A 378 4.13 41.02 17.64
N ILE A 379 2.86 41.40 17.74
CA ILE A 379 1.86 41.16 16.68
C ILE A 379 2.24 41.83 15.36
N TYR A 380 2.77 43.06 15.39
CA TYR A 380 3.29 43.72 14.19
C TYR A 380 4.41 42.90 13.53
N MET A 381 5.38 42.40 14.32
CA MET A 381 6.46 41.58 13.78
C MET A 381 5.95 40.27 13.17
N ASP A 382 5.00 39.62 13.84
CA ASP A 382 4.38 38.37 13.38
C ASP A 382 3.62 38.58 12.05
N ILE A 383 2.82 39.64 11.95
CA ILE A 383 2.06 39.98 10.73
C ILE A 383 3.02 40.37 9.59
N ALA A 384 4.06 41.14 9.88
CA ALA A 384 5.05 41.54 8.87
C ALA A 384 5.78 40.32 8.29
N ALA A 385 6.25 39.40 9.15
CA ALA A 385 6.93 38.18 8.76
C ALA A 385 6.00 37.19 8.01
N GLY A 386 4.72 37.14 8.41
CA GLY A 386 3.70 36.26 7.83
C GLY A 386 3.05 36.77 6.54
N SER A 387 3.20 38.06 6.22
CA SER A 387 2.48 38.74 5.14
C SER A 387 2.55 38.04 3.77
N SER A 388 3.68 37.42 3.42
CA SER A 388 3.86 36.69 2.15
C SER A 388 3.04 35.39 2.06
N ARG A 389 2.72 34.76 3.20
CA ARG A 389 1.98 33.48 3.26
C ARG A 389 0.49 33.64 2.96
N TRP A 390 -0.04 34.86 3.07
CA TRP A 390 -1.48 35.14 2.95
C TRP A 390 -1.91 35.65 1.56
N ASN A 391 -1.09 35.40 0.53
CA ASN A 391 -1.38 35.80 -0.86
C ASN A 391 -2.65 35.17 -1.46
N TYR A 392 -3.17 34.11 -0.84
CA TYR A 392 -4.37 33.42 -1.31
C TYR A 392 -5.66 34.24 -1.09
N CYS A 393 -5.63 35.26 -0.21
CA CYS A 393 -6.80 36.03 0.15
C CYS A 393 -6.74 37.46 -0.39
N SER A 394 -7.77 37.91 -1.10
CA SER A 394 -7.87 39.30 -1.58
C SER A 394 -7.92 40.31 -0.44
N SER A 395 -8.49 39.92 0.71
CA SER A 395 -8.55 40.76 1.91
C SER A 395 -7.19 40.96 2.58
N LYS A 396 -6.12 40.29 2.12
CA LYS A 396 -4.72 40.62 2.49
C LYS A 396 -4.40 42.10 2.28
N LYS A 397 -5.08 42.75 1.35
CA LYS A 397 -4.91 44.18 1.05
C LYS A 397 -4.98 45.07 2.29
N ILE A 398 -5.74 44.72 3.32
CA ILE A 398 -5.75 45.47 4.59
C ILE A 398 -4.36 45.62 5.22
N LEU A 399 -3.48 44.63 5.03
CA LEU A 399 -2.16 44.63 5.64
C LEU A 399 -1.18 45.61 4.99
N THR A 400 -1.31 45.84 3.69
CA THR A 400 -0.28 46.55 2.89
C THR A 400 -0.82 47.74 2.12
N GLU A 401 -2.11 47.77 1.79
CA GLU A 401 -2.74 48.90 1.12
C GLU A 401 -3.19 49.95 2.13
N LYS A 402 -3.09 51.22 1.74
CA LYS A 402 -3.44 52.38 2.57
C LYS A 402 -4.95 52.63 2.55
N ASN A 403 -5.69 51.82 3.28
CA ASN A 403 -7.16 51.83 3.28
C ASN A 403 -7.77 52.17 4.65
N ILE A 404 -7.00 52.12 5.74
CA ILE A 404 -7.46 52.39 7.10
C ILE A 404 -7.27 53.87 7.42
N ASN A 405 -8.29 54.52 7.97
CA ASN A 405 -8.18 55.88 8.47
C ASN A 405 -7.48 55.86 9.84
N VAL A 406 -6.20 56.22 9.86
CA VAL A 406 -5.40 56.36 11.08
C VAL A 406 -5.38 57.82 11.50
N TRP A 407 -5.79 58.11 12.73
CA TRP A 407 -5.87 59.47 13.26
C TRP A 407 -4.59 59.84 14.00
N ASP A 408 -3.91 60.91 13.57
CA ASP A 408 -2.81 61.53 14.31
C ASP A 408 -3.06 63.03 14.44
N SER A 409 -3.00 63.53 15.67
CA SER A 409 -3.03 64.97 15.96
C SER A 409 -4.23 65.72 15.34
N GLY A 410 -5.40 65.06 15.27
CA GLY A 410 -6.65 65.64 14.74
C GLY A 410 -6.86 65.49 13.23
N HIS A 411 -5.97 64.80 12.52
CA HIS A 411 -6.13 64.52 11.09
C HIS A 411 -6.12 63.02 10.80
N ALA A 412 -7.09 62.55 10.00
CA ALA A 412 -7.11 61.19 9.49
C ALA A 412 -6.22 61.06 8.25
N LYS A 413 -5.33 60.08 8.26
CA LYS A 413 -4.51 59.69 7.11
C LYS A 413 -4.79 58.24 6.76
N LYS A 414 -4.88 57.97 5.45
CA LYS A 414 -5.03 56.60 4.96
C LYS A 414 -3.73 55.83 5.06
N GLU A 415 -3.75 54.73 5.79
CA GLU A 415 -2.59 53.90 6.08
C GLU A 415 -2.96 52.41 6.12
N SER A 416 -1.94 51.54 6.18
CA SER A 416 -2.12 50.10 6.24
C SER A 416 -2.24 49.61 7.69
N LEU A 417 -2.74 48.38 7.91
CA LEU A 417 -2.77 47.81 9.27
C LEU A 417 -1.38 47.71 9.89
N LEU A 418 -0.36 47.40 9.09
CA LEU A 418 1.03 47.35 9.56
C LEU A 418 1.52 48.74 10.01
N ASP A 419 1.22 49.78 9.23
CA ASP A 419 1.58 51.16 9.59
C ASP A 419 0.85 51.61 10.86
N MET A 420 -0.43 51.25 11.01
CA MET A 420 -1.24 51.55 12.18
C MET A 420 -0.69 50.86 13.44
N LEU A 421 -0.34 49.57 13.36
CA LEU A 421 0.24 48.84 14.50
C LEU A 421 1.61 49.38 14.89
N ALA A 422 2.47 49.67 13.91
CA ALA A 422 3.78 50.27 14.15
C ALA A 422 3.67 51.64 14.84
N GLN A 423 2.74 52.49 14.37
CA GLN A 423 2.50 53.79 14.99
C GLN A 423 1.85 53.69 16.37
N SER A 424 0.91 52.77 16.59
CA SER A 424 0.34 52.51 17.91
C SER A 424 1.41 52.07 18.91
N ALA A 425 2.34 51.19 18.50
CA ALA A 425 3.46 50.80 19.35
C ALA A 425 4.38 52.01 19.64
N GLN A 426 4.77 52.77 18.61
CA GLN A 426 5.64 53.93 18.76
C GLN A 426 5.02 55.01 19.66
N LYS A 427 3.78 55.42 19.37
CA LYS A 427 3.05 56.44 20.15
C LYS A 427 2.74 55.95 21.56
N GLY A 428 2.58 54.64 21.75
CA GLY A 428 2.47 54.00 23.07
C GLY A 428 3.74 54.14 23.90
N TYR A 429 4.92 53.87 23.33
CA TYR A 429 6.18 54.13 24.03
C TYR A 429 6.41 55.61 24.29
N ASP A 430 6.08 56.48 23.33
CA ASP A 430 6.19 57.93 23.52
C ASP A 430 5.29 58.42 24.66
N LEU A 431 4.07 57.89 24.77
CA LEU A 431 3.15 58.15 25.89
C LEU A 431 3.80 57.73 27.21
N ILE A 432 4.30 56.49 27.31
CA ILE A 432 4.92 55.96 28.53
C ILE A 432 6.12 56.84 28.94
N ASN A 433 6.97 57.20 27.99
CA ASN A 433 8.16 58.03 28.25
C ASN A 433 7.78 59.43 28.72
N LYS A 434 6.84 60.10 28.04
CA LYS A 434 6.37 61.45 28.41
C LYS A 434 5.70 61.45 29.77
N TYR A 435 4.87 60.45 30.05
CA TYR A 435 4.24 60.28 31.35
C TYR A 435 5.28 60.14 32.47
N ASN A 436 6.27 59.25 32.31
CA ASN A 436 7.33 59.04 33.30
C ASN A 436 8.20 60.29 33.53
N ASN A 437 8.32 61.16 32.53
CA ASN A 437 9.07 62.42 32.60
C ASN A 437 8.20 63.63 33.01
N ALA A 438 6.93 63.42 33.37
CA ALA A 438 5.96 64.48 33.68
C ALA A 438 5.77 65.51 32.55
N GLU A 439 5.90 65.07 31.30
CA GLU A 439 5.61 65.85 30.09
C GLU A 439 4.16 65.62 29.60
N ASP A 440 3.65 66.47 28.71
CA ASP A 440 2.31 66.33 28.15
C ASP A 440 2.19 65.06 27.27
N TYR A 441 1.53 64.04 27.80
CA TYR A 441 1.26 62.75 27.17
C TYR A 441 -0.13 62.66 26.51
N THR A 442 -0.92 63.74 26.54
CA THR A 442 -2.32 63.77 26.07
C THR A 442 -2.47 63.38 24.60
N ASN A 443 -1.51 63.76 23.76
CA ASN A 443 -1.53 63.41 22.33
C ASN A 443 -1.36 61.89 22.09
N GLY A 444 -0.59 61.20 22.93
CA GLY A 444 -0.44 59.74 22.86
C GLY A 444 -1.72 59.03 23.27
N VAL A 445 -2.38 59.51 24.32
CA VAL A 445 -3.69 58.99 24.76
C VAL A 445 -4.74 59.18 23.66
N LYS A 446 -4.84 60.39 23.09
CA LYS A 446 -5.74 60.69 21.96
C LYS A 446 -5.51 59.76 20.78
N PHE A 447 -4.25 59.55 20.40
CA PHE A 447 -3.90 58.67 19.30
C PHE A 447 -4.39 57.23 19.54
N LEU A 448 -4.08 56.64 20.70
CA LEU A 448 -4.48 55.27 21.02
C LEU A 448 -6.00 55.13 21.09
N MET A 449 -6.70 56.09 21.70
CA MET A 449 -8.16 56.06 21.81
C MET A 449 -8.86 56.18 20.44
N MET A 450 -8.47 57.16 19.62
CA MET A 450 -9.09 57.38 18.30
C MET A 450 -8.89 56.18 17.36
N ASN A 451 -7.73 55.54 17.42
CA ASN A 451 -7.41 54.39 16.58
C ASN A 451 -7.89 53.05 17.19
N GLY A 452 -8.12 52.98 18.49
CA GLY A 452 -8.65 51.79 19.19
C GLY A 452 -10.17 51.68 19.22
N TYR A 453 -10.91 52.79 19.01
CA TYR A 453 -12.38 52.82 19.01
C TYR A 453 -13.02 53.47 17.78
N GLY A 454 -12.27 54.26 17.02
CA GLY A 454 -12.82 55.04 15.91
C GLY A 454 -12.95 54.25 14.60
N ASP A 455 -13.10 54.99 13.50
CA ASP A 455 -13.33 54.44 12.16
C ASP A 455 -12.27 53.40 11.73
N GLY A 456 -11.01 53.59 12.14
CA GLY A 456 -9.93 52.65 11.84
C GLY A 456 -10.16 51.26 12.48
N PHE A 457 -10.66 51.24 13.72
CA PHE A 457 -11.02 50.01 14.42
C PHE A 457 -12.21 49.31 13.75
N GLN A 458 -13.26 50.06 13.40
CA GLN A 458 -14.43 49.51 12.68
C GLN A 458 -14.05 48.91 11.32
N TYR A 459 -13.09 49.53 10.63
CA TYR A 459 -12.54 49.01 9.38
C TYR A 459 -11.78 47.68 9.60
N ILE A 460 -11.02 47.55 10.68
CA ILE A 460 -10.34 46.29 11.04
C ILE A 460 -11.37 45.19 11.32
N ASN A 461 -12.38 45.47 12.13
CA ASN A 461 -13.44 44.52 12.48
C ASN A 461 -14.22 44.03 11.23
N SER A 462 -14.64 44.96 10.36
CA SER A 462 -15.30 44.59 9.10
C SER A 462 -14.39 43.80 8.16
N SER A 463 -13.10 44.10 8.12
CA SER A 463 -12.13 43.34 7.33
C SER A 463 -11.83 41.96 7.90
N LEU A 464 -11.89 41.77 9.22
CA LEU A 464 -11.81 40.45 9.84
C LEU A 464 -12.93 39.53 9.32
N TYR A 465 -14.15 40.05 9.16
CA TYR A 465 -15.26 39.31 8.57
C TYR A 465 -14.98 38.87 7.13
N GLU A 466 -14.40 39.76 6.30
CA GLU A 466 -14.02 39.41 4.93
C GLU A 466 -12.92 38.32 4.90
N VAL A 467 -11.91 38.43 5.77
CA VAL A 467 -10.83 37.45 5.88
C VAL A 467 -11.36 36.07 6.29
N MET A 468 -12.33 36.03 7.19
CA MET A 468 -12.99 34.79 7.57
C MET A 468 -13.83 34.19 6.44
N ASN A 469 -14.60 35.01 5.73
CA ASN A 469 -15.37 34.56 4.58
C ASN A 469 -14.47 34.02 3.47
N CYS A 470 -13.32 34.64 3.27
CA CYS A 470 -12.29 34.20 2.36
C CYS A 470 -11.75 32.81 2.75
N GLN A 471 -11.44 32.57 4.04
CA GLN A 471 -11.04 31.25 4.52
C GLN A 471 -12.16 30.21 4.36
N LYS A 472 -13.42 30.60 4.61
CA LYS A 472 -14.58 29.73 4.41
C LYS A 472 -14.78 29.37 2.94
N SER A 473 -14.65 30.34 2.03
CA SER A 473 -14.68 30.10 0.58
C SER A 473 -13.60 29.11 0.17
N LEU A 474 -12.38 29.30 0.68
CA LEU A 474 -11.25 28.40 0.43
C LEU A 474 -11.51 26.96 0.92
N MET A 475 -12.28 26.77 2.00
CA MET A 475 -12.74 25.43 2.40
C MET A 475 -13.77 24.83 1.44
N LEU A 476 -14.69 25.64 0.94
CA LEU A 476 -15.71 25.19 -0.01
C LEU A 476 -15.10 24.82 -1.36
N ASP A 477 -14.12 25.61 -1.82
CA ASP A 477 -13.37 25.34 -3.05
C ASP A 477 -12.61 24.02 -2.93
N PHE A 478 -11.95 23.78 -1.80
CA PHE A 478 -11.31 22.49 -1.53
C PHE A 478 -12.27 21.30 -1.51
N LYS A 479 -13.45 21.46 -0.87
CA LYS A 479 -14.49 20.43 -0.89
C LYS A 479 -14.91 20.11 -2.33
N SER A 480 -15.08 21.14 -3.16
CA SER A 480 -15.44 21.01 -4.58
C SER A 480 -14.34 20.33 -5.39
N GLU A 481 -13.08 20.76 -5.25
CA GLU A 481 -11.93 20.20 -5.95
C GLU A 481 -11.65 18.75 -5.57
N MET A 482 -11.74 18.42 -4.28
CA MET A 482 -11.62 17.03 -3.79
C MET A 482 -12.72 16.13 -4.36
N LEU A 483 -13.96 16.63 -4.39
CA LEU A 483 -15.08 15.91 -4.99
C LEU A 483 -14.88 15.71 -6.50
N ALA A 484 -14.38 16.72 -7.22
CA ALA A 484 -14.06 16.62 -8.64
C ALA A 484 -12.95 15.59 -8.92
N LEU A 485 -11.87 15.59 -8.13
CA LEU A 485 -10.77 14.62 -8.25
C LEU A 485 -11.26 13.19 -8.00
N LEU A 486 -12.17 13.00 -7.04
CA LEU A 486 -12.72 11.68 -6.73
C LEU A 486 -13.71 11.19 -7.81
N ILE A 487 -14.56 12.07 -8.34
CA ILE A 487 -15.41 11.76 -9.50
C ILE A 487 -14.54 11.37 -10.70
N LEU A 488 -13.45 12.09 -10.96
CA LEU A 488 -12.50 11.75 -12.01
C LEU A 488 -11.86 10.38 -11.77
N GLY A 489 -11.50 10.05 -10.52
CA GLY A 489 -11.04 8.71 -10.14
C GLY A 489 -12.06 7.61 -10.45
N ILE A 490 -13.33 7.81 -10.08
CA ILE A 490 -14.43 6.86 -10.37
C ILE A 490 -14.66 6.72 -11.88
N TRP A 491 -14.54 7.81 -12.65
CA TRP A 491 -14.64 7.77 -14.10
C TRP A 491 -13.52 6.96 -14.75
N VAL A 492 -12.26 7.16 -14.32
CA VAL A 492 -11.11 6.39 -14.80
C VAL A 492 -11.29 4.90 -14.47
N LEU A 493 -11.75 4.59 -13.25
CA LEU A 493 -12.10 3.24 -12.82
C LEU A 493 -13.19 2.61 -13.71
N SER A 494 -14.29 3.32 -13.91
CA SER A 494 -15.41 2.86 -14.74
C SER A 494 -14.98 2.59 -16.17
N LEU A 495 -14.14 3.46 -16.74
CA LEU A 495 -13.59 3.31 -18.08
C LEU A 495 -12.69 2.06 -18.16
N CYS A 496 -11.86 1.81 -17.15
CA CYS A 496 -11.07 0.57 -17.06
C CYS A 496 -11.99 -0.67 -17.02
N LEU A 497 -13.07 -0.66 -16.24
CA LEU A 497 -14.03 -1.76 -16.18
C LEU A 497 -14.71 -1.99 -17.54
N CYS A 498 -15.13 -0.92 -18.22
CA CYS A 498 -15.72 -0.98 -19.56
C CYS A 498 -14.78 -1.59 -20.61
N PHE A 499 -13.46 -1.40 -20.49
CA PHE A 499 -12.49 -2.09 -21.36
C PHE A 499 -12.25 -3.54 -20.95
N MET A 500 -12.18 -3.82 -19.65
CA MET A 500 -11.84 -5.15 -19.14
C MET A 500 -12.94 -6.20 -19.33
N VAL A 501 -14.21 -5.82 -19.22
CA VAL A 501 -15.34 -6.76 -19.36
C VAL A 501 -15.45 -7.36 -20.78
N PRO A 502 -15.47 -6.56 -21.87
CA PRO A 502 -15.49 -7.09 -23.24
C PRO A 502 -14.23 -7.89 -23.58
N PHE A 503 -13.07 -7.45 -23.09
CA PHE A 503 -11.80 -8.14 -23.33
C PHE A 503 -11.78 -9.51 -22.64
N GLY A 504 -12.22 -9.58 -21.39
CA GLY A 504 -12.39 -10.83 -20.66
C GLY A 504 -13.39 -11.76 -21.34
N TYR A 505 -14.49 -11.23 -21.86
CA TYR A 505 -15.44 -12.01 -22.66
C TYR A 505 -14.80 -12.57 -23.93
N SER A 506 -14.06 -11.75 -24.68
CA SER A 506 -13.38 -12.15 -25.91
C SER A 506 -12.33 -13.24 -25.64
N LEU A 507 -11.55 -13.12 -24.57
CA LEU A 507 -10.57 -14.12 -24.16
C LEU A 507 -11.21 -15.49 -23.92
N ILE A 508 -12.35 -15.51 -23.22
CA ILE A 508 -13.05 -16.75 -22.91
C ILE A 508 -13.67 -17.37 -24.15
N LYS A 509 -14.16 -16.55 -25.09
CA LYS A 509 -14.62 -17.04 -26.40
C LYS A 509 -13.48 -17.70 -27.16
N ILE A 510 -12.31 -17.05 -27.22
CA ILE A 510 -11.10 -17.61 -27.85
C ILE A 510 -10.69 -18.92 -27.16
N GLU A 511 -10.76 -19.00 -25.84
CA GLU A 511 -10.41 -20.20 -25.08
C GLU A 511 -11.40 -21.36 -25.36
N ASN A 512 -12.71 -21.09 -25.38
CA ASN A 512 -13.74 -22.05 -25.76
C ASN A 512 -13.52 -22.57 -27.20
N ASP A 513 -13.25 -21.67 -28.14
CA ASP A 513 -12.98 -22.02 -29.53
C ASP A 513 -11.71 -22.88 -29.65
N LEU A 514 -10.68 -22.54 -28.89
CA LEU A 514 -9.41 -23.27 -28.84
C LEU A 514 -9.62 -24.70 -28.28
N TRP A 515 -10.40 -24.85 -27.21
CA TRP A 515 -10.76 -26.17 -26.64
C TRP A 515 -11.62 -27.01 -27.57
N ASN A 516 -12.62 -26.41 -28.20
CA ASN A 516 -13.48 -27.12 -29.15
C ASN A 516 -12.70 -27.55 -30.41
N ASN A 517 -11.77 -26.71 -30.88
CA ASN A 517 -10.86 -27.05 -31.98
C ASN A 517 -9.87 -28.16 -31.60
N LEU A 518 -9.28 -28.10 -30.41
CA LEU A 518 -8.41 -29.16 -29.88
C LEU A 518 -9.15 -30.50 -29.81
N ARG A 519 -10.38 -30.51 -29.29
CA ARG A 519 -11.21 -31.71 -29.23
C ARG A 519 -11.54 -32.24 -30.63
N LYS A 520 -11.95 -31.37 -31.56
CA LYS A 520 -12.26 -31.75 -32.93
C LYS A 520 -11.05 -32.40 -33.60
N LYS A 521 -9.86 -31.84 -33.40
CA LYS A 521 -8.60 -32.35 -33.96
C LYS A 521 -8.16 -33.65 -33.30
N ALA A 522 -8.29 -33.76 -31.98
CA ALA A 522 -8.04 -35.02 -31.28
C ALA A 522 -8.96 -36.14 -31.78
N PHE A 523 -10.22 -35.82 -32.04
CA PHE A 523 -11.18 -36.78 -32.58
C PHE A 523 -10.90 -37.17 -34.04
N GLN A 524 -10.56 -36.19 -34.89
CA GLN A 524 -10.15 -36.44 -36.28
C GLN A 524 -8.90 -37.32 -36.33
N ASN A 525 -7.86 -36.97 -35.58
CA ASN A 525 -6.63 -37.76 -35.49
C ASN A 525 -6.91 -39.17 -34.96
N TYR A 526 -7.79 -39.33 -33.95
CA TYR A 526 -8.21 -40.64 -33.48
C TYR A 526 -8.91 -41.46 -34.57
N SER A 527 -9.80 -40.84 -35.35
CA SER A 527 -10.50 -41.50 -36.46
C SER A 527 -9.56 -41.90 -37.59
N GLU A 528 -8.60 -41.04 -37.95
CA GLU A 528 -7.57 -41.32 -38.96
C GLU A 528 -6.64 -42.46 -38.50
N LEU A 529 -6.20 -42.42 -37.24
CA LEU A 529 -5.36 -43.46 -36.65
C LEU A 529 -6.12 -44.80 -36.60
N LYS A 530 -7.40 -44.78 -36.21
CA LYS A 530 -8.29 -45.95 -36.21
C LYS A 530 -8.45 -46.51 -37.63
N HIS A 531 -8.69 -45.67 -38.64
CA HIS A 531 -8.81 -46.10 -40.03
C HIS A 531 -7.50 -46.65 -40.59
N SER A 532 -6.36 -46.03 -40.27
CA SER A 532 -5.03 -46.51 -40.69
C SER A 532 -4.70 -47.87 -40.06
N LEU A 533 -5.00 -48.06 -38.77
CA LEU A 533 -4.83 -49.33 -38.07
C LEU A 533 -5.75 -50.42 -38.65
N LEU A 534 -7.02 -50.10 -38.93
CA LEU A 534 -7.95 -51.03 -39.60
C LEU A 534 -7.50 -51.39 -41.02
N GLY A 535 -6.95 -50.43 -41.76
CA GLY A 535 -6.38 -50.66 -43.09
C GLY A 535 -5.19 -51.62 -43.05
N ARG A 536 -4.27 -51.41 -42.10
CA ARG A 536 -3.13 -52.32 -41.85
C ARG A 536 -3.59 -53.71 -41.40
N LEU A 537 -4.62 -53.80 -40.58
CA LEU A 537 -5.17 -55.07 -40.12
C LEU A 537 -5.81 -55.86 -41.27
N LYS A 538 -6.59 -55.19 -42.13
CA LYS A 538 -7.22 -55.78 -43.33
C LYS A 538 -6.21 -56.23 -44.38
N SER A 539 -5.04 -55.58 -44.47
CA SER A 539 -3.99 -56.00 -45.42
C SER A 539 -3.23 -57.25 -44.99
N VAL A 540 -3.24 -57.58 -43.71
CA VAL A 540 -2.51 -58.75 -43.14
C VAL A 540 -3.43 -59.95 -42.98
N TYR A 541 -4.67 -59.72 -42.55
CA TYR A 541 -5.70 -60.75 -42.43
C TYR A 541 -6.76 -60.46 -43.47
N SER A 542 -6.82 -61.27 -44.53
CA SER A 542 -7.88 -61.20 -45.53
C SER A 542 -9.22 -61.45 -44.82
N GLU A 543 -9.92 -60.36 -44.53
CA GLU A 543 -11.18 -60.25 -43.79
C GLU A 543 -11.14 -60.55 -42.29
N PRO A 544 -11.00 -59.52 -41.44
CA PRO A 544 -11.51 -59.56 -40.10
C PRO A 544 -12.90 -58.88 -40.08
N GLU A 545 -13.97 -59.67 -39.97
CA GLU A 545 -15.30 -59.20 -39.55
C GLU A 545 -15.24 -58.73 -38.09
N ILE A 546 -14.65 -57.56 -37.86
CA ILE A 546 -14.75 -56.90 -36.57
C ILE A 546 -16.03 -56.07 -36.62
N LEU A 547 -17.01 -56.44 -35.80
CA LEU A 547 -18.19 -55.61 -35.47
C LEU A 547 -17.71 -54.31 -34.82
N ILE A 548 -17.34 -53.34 -35.65
CA ILE A 548 -16.96 -52.00 -35.21
C ILE A 548 -18.24 -51.32 -34.74
N SER A 549 -18.41 -51.26 -33.42
CA SER A 549 -19.40 -50.38 -32.78
C SER A 549 -19.20 -48.95 -33.28
N ASN A 550 -20.08 -48.50 -34.17
CA ASN A 550 -20.18 -47.12 -34.66
C ASN A 550 -20.85 -46.22 -33.62
N LYS A 551 -20.51 -46.35 -32.33
CA LYS A 551 -20.89 -45.32 -31.36
C LYS A 551 -20.05 -44.08 -31.65
N SER A 552 -20.61 -43.18 -32.46
CA SER A 552 -20.10 -41.83 -32.60
C SER A 552 -20.02 -41.21 -31.20
N PRO A 553 -18.86 -40.74 -30.73
CA PRO A 553 -18.81 -40.07 -29.45
C PRO A 553 -19.71 -38.84 -29.48
N SER A 554 -20.41 -38.60 -28.37
CA SER A 554 -21.41 -37.55 -28.28
C SER A 554 -20.81 -36.17 -28.63
N LYS A 555 -21.55 -35.41 -29.45
CA LYS A 555 -21.25 -34.02 -29.83
C LYS A 555 -21.50 -33.03 -28.67
N THR A 556 -21.06 -33.33 -27.46
CA THR A 556 -21.18 -32.37 -26.36
C THR A 556 -20.21 -31.22 -26.60
N ILE A 557 -20.69 -30.00 -26.85
CA ILE A 557 -19.82 -28.82 -26.99
C ILE A 557 -19.19 -28.51 -25.63
N VAL A 558 -17.88 -28.23 -25.59
CA VAL A 558 -17.22 -27.78 -24.37
C VAL A 558 -17.50 -26.29 -24.22
N ASN A 559 -18.34 -25.93 -23.25
CA ASN A 559 -18.63 -24.55 -22.89
C ASN A 559 -18.14 -24.29 -21.47
N PHE A 560 -17.09 -23.48 -21.32
CA PHE A 560 -16.67 -22.94 -20.04
C PHE A 560 -17.69 -21.89 -19.57
N LYS A 561 -18.72 -22.31 -18.84
CA LYS A 561 -19.76 -21.41 -18.28
C LYS A 561 -19.30 -20.59 -17.07
N ASN A 562 -18.06 -20.76 -16.61
CA ASN A 562 -17.56 -20.10 -15.39
C ASN A 562 -17.15 -18.63 -15.60
N TYR A 563 -17.35 -18.04 -16.79
CA TYR A 563 -16.96 -16.64 -17.08
C TYR A 563 -17.60 -15.63 -16.14
N TRP A 564 -18.87 -15.86 -15.80
CA TRP A 564 -19.61 -15.01 -14.85
C TRP A 564 -18.91 -14.96 -13.49
N LYS A 565 -18.27 -16.04 -13.04
CA LYS A 565 -17.52 -16.04 -11.78
C LYS A 565 -16.27 -15.16 -11.84
N TYR A 566 -15.67 -15.00 -13.01
CA TYR A 566 -14.50 -14.14 -13.20
C TYR A 566 -14.90 -12.66 -13.29
N ILE A 567 -15.92 -12.34 -14.09
CA ILE A 567 -16.49 -10.98 -14.16
C ILE A 567 -17.00 -10.55 -12.78
N TRP A 568 -17.66 -11.44 -12.04
CA TRP A 568 -18.18 -11.14 -10.71
C TRP A 568 -17.08 -10.83 -9.70
N ARG A 569 -15.90 -11.45 -9.80
CA ARG A 569 -14.74 -11.13 -8.94
C ARG A 569 -14.18 -9.74 -9.22
N ILE A 570 -14.04 -9.38 -10.49
CA ILE A 570 -13.62 -8.04 -10.89
C ILE A 570 -14.65 -7.02 -10.42
N PHE A 571 -15.93 -7.30 -10.64
CA PHE A 571 -17.03 -6.44 -10.19
C PHE A 571 -17.02 -6.22 -8.67
N ILE A 572 -16.84 -7.27 -7.86
CA ILE A 572 -16.71 -7.15 -6.39
C ILE A 572 -15.53 -6.25 -6.00
N TYR A 573 -14.38 -6.38 -6.67
CA TYR A 573 -13.24 -5.52 -6.40
C TYR A 573 -13.57 -4.05 -6.67
N PHE A 574 -14.14 -3.74 -7.83
CA PHE A 574 -14.56 -2.38 -8.18
C PHE A 574 -15.58 -1.81 -7.18
N MET A 575 -16.60 -2.59 -6.81
CA MET A 575 -17.58 -2.18 -5.79
C MET A 575 -16.92 -1.89 -4.44
N MET A 576 -15.88 -2.64 -4.05
CA MET A 576 -15.13 -2.38 -2.84
C MET A 576 -14.30 -1.10 -2.92
N VAL A 577 -13.68 -0.81 -4.07
CA VAL A 577 -12.96 0.46 -4.31
C VAL A 577 -13.92 1.64 -4.26
N GLU A 578 -15.06 1.55 -4.96
CA GLU A 578 -16.08 2.60 -4.97
C GLU A 578 -16.67 2.83 -3.57
N ALA A 579 -17.02 1.77 -2.84
CA ALA A 579 -17.50 1.89 -1.47
C ALA A 579 -16.47 2.56 -0.55
N PHE A 580 -15.19 2.21 -0.70
CA PHE A 580 -14.11 2.87 0.04
C PHE A 580 -14.02 4.35 -0.31
N SER A 581 -14.01 4.71 -1.60
CA SER A 581 -13.98 6.11 -2.03
C SER A 581 -15.19 6.90 -1.49
N LEU A 582 -16.38 6.29 -1.49
CA LEU A 582 -17.61 6.92 -1.00
C LEU A 582 -17.56 7.15 0.52
N ILE A 583 -17.09 6.17 1.30
CA ILE A 583 -16.89 6.32 2.76
C ILE A 583 -15.89 7.43 3.07
N ASN A 584 -14.79 7.51 2.32
CA ASN A 584 -13.81 8.57 2.52
C ASN A 584 -14.43 9.96 2.27
N ILE A 585 -15.27 10.11 1.23
CA ILE A 585 -15.96 11.37 0.92
C ILE A 585 -16.92 11.76 2.03
N THR A 586 -17.90 10.89 2.31
CA THR A 586 -19.06 11.25 3.14
C THR A 586 -18.72 11.33 4.61
N TYR A 587 -17.73 10.55 5.06
CA TYR A 587 -17.40 10.50 6.48
C TYR A 587 -16.11 11.27 6.78
N LEU A 588 -15.01 10.97 6.09
CA LEU A 588 -13.70 11.47 6.51
C LEU A 588 -13.41 12.88 5.99
N TYR A 589 -13.59 13.12 4.70
CA TYR A 589 -13.35 14.43 4.10
C TYR A 589 -14.40 15.46 4.52
N GLU A 590 -15.67 15.07 4.61
CA GLU A 590 -16.72 15.98 5.08
C GLU A 590 -16.49 16.40 6.54
N ASN A 591 -16.12 15.49 7.44
CA ASN A 591 -15.82 15.88 8.83
C ASN A 591 -14.59 16.79 8.91
N CYS A 592 -13.52 16.48 8.19
CA CYS A 592 -12.30 17.30 8.18
C CYS A 592 -12.59 18.72 7.65
N THR A 593 -13.30 18.83 6.52
CA THR A 593 -13.68 20.13 5.93
C THR A 593 -14.62 20.93 6.83
N ASN A 594 -15.59 20.28 7.48
CA ASN A 594 -16.46 20.92 8.44
C ASN A 594 -15.67 21.45 9.66
N TYR A 595 -14.76 20.67 10.24
CA TYR A 595 -13.94 21.11 11.38
C TYR A 595 -13.03 22.29 11.02
N LEU A 596 -12.42 22.26 9.83
CA LEU A 596 -11.62 23.35 9.30
C LEU A 596 -12.45 24.62 9.06
N ALA A 597 -13.72 24.49 8.67
CA ALA A 597 -14.64 25.62 8.50
C ALA A 597 -15.16 26.18 9.83
N TYR A 598 -15.38 25.31 10.82
CA TYR A 598 -15.91 25.66 12.14
C TYR A 598 -14.89 26.34 13.06
N ARG A 599 -13.61 25.95 12.99
CA ARG A 599 -12.52 26.55 13.79
C ARG A 599 -12.51 28.09 13.74
N PRO A 600 -12.45 28.75 12.55
CA PRO A 600 -12.42 30.21 12.49
C PRO A 600 -13.72 30.86 13.00
N GLU A 601 -14.88 30.21 12.84
CA GLU A 601 -16.15 30.70 13.37
C GLU A 601 -16.15 30.73 14.91
N VAL A 602 -15.72 29.64 15.55
CA VAL A 602 -15.60 29.58 17.03
C VAL A 602 -14.59 30.59 17.55
N ILE A 603 -13.42 30.69 16.93
CA ILE A 603 -12.38 31.65 17.32
C ILE A 603 -12.91 33.08 17.23
N ARG A 604 -13.69 33.41 16.20
CA ARG A 604 -14.34 34.73 16.10
C ARG A 604 -15.27 35.00 17.25
N GLU A 605 -16.15 34.06 17.60
CA GLU A 605 -17.11 34.28 18.69
C GLU A 605 -16.39 34.55 20.02
N LEU A 606 -15.26 33.89 20.26
CA LEU A 606 -14.45 34.11 21.47
C LEU A 606 -13.75 35.48 21.46
N ILE A 607 -13.12 35.83 20.33
CA ILE A 607 -12.41 37.11 20.24
C ILE A 607 -13.41 38.28 20.20
N GLY A 608 -14.52 38.12 19.49
CA GLY A 608 -15.63 39.06 19.47
C GLY A 608 -16.21 39.26 20.88
N THR A 609 -16.45 38.17 21.62
CA THR A 609 -16.86 38.25 23.03
C THR A 609 -15.83 39.04 23.87
N LYS A 610 -14.53 38.79 23.69
CA LYS A 610 -13.48 39.55 24.38
C LYS A 610 -13.50 41.04 24.05
N ILE A 611 -13.65 41.39 22.77
CA ILE A 611 -13.73 42.78 22.28
C ILE A 611 -14.98 43.48 22.82
N VAL A 612 -16.10 42.76 22.84
CA VAL A 612 -17.37 43.25 23.34
C VAL A 612 -17.34 43.45 24.85
N LEU A 613 -16.71 42.55 25.61
CA LEU A 613 -16.49 42.75 27.05
C LEU A 613 -15.66 44.01 27.31
N ASN A 614 -14.62 44.29 26.51
CA ASN A 614 -13.88 45.55 26.63
C ASN A 614 -14.78 46.76 26.35
N ALA A 615 -15.55 46.73 25.25
CA ALA A 615 -16.49 47.79 24.90
C ALA A 615 -17.53 48.02 26.01
N PHE A 616 -17.98 46.94 26.66
CA PHE A 616 -18.89 46.97 27.78
C PHE A 616 -18.29 47.63 29.03
N ILE A 617 -17.03 47.33 29.35
CA ILE A 617 -16.29 48.03 30.43
C ILE A 617 -16.27 49.52 30.15
N ILE A 618 -15.82 49.92 28.96
CA ILE A 618 -15.64 51.32 28.58
C ILE A 618 -16.96 52.08 28.65
N ALA A 619 -18.02 51.55 28.04
CA ALA A 619 -19.32 52.21 28.03
C ALA A 619 -19.87 52.39 29.46
N THR A 620 -19.68 51.39 30.33
CA THR A 620 -20.12 51.47 31.73
C THR A 620 -19.28 52.47 32.54
N THR A 621 -17.96 52.47 32.33
CA THR A 621 -17.02 53.43 32.92
C THR A 621 -17.39 54.86 32.54
N ASP A 622 -17.63 55.12 31.26
CA ASP A 622 -17.97 56.45 30.76
C ASP A 622 -19.34 56.91 31.28
N LEU A 623 -20.35 56.03 31.33
CA LEU A 623 -21.66 56.35 31.92
C LEU A 623 -21.55 56.71 33.40
N GLN A 624 -20.68 56.04 34.15
CA GLN A 624 -20.46 56.35 35.57
C GLN A 624 -19.72 57.68 35.79
N TYR A 625 -18.74 58.01 34.94
CA TYR A 625 -17.98 59.25 35.07
C TYR A 625 -18.65 60.48 34.43
N ASP A 626 -19.56 60.30 33.46
CA ASP A 626 -20.40 61.38 32.93
C ASP A 626 -21.30 61.98 34.03
N VAL A 627 -21.70 61.17 35.03
CA VAL A 627 -22.45 61.64 36.21
C VAL A 627 -21.59 62.54 37.13
N VAL A 628 -20.26 62.35 37.13
CA VAL A 628 -19.30 63.11 37.96
C VAL A 628 -18.88 64.44 37.31
N GLY A 629 -19.33 64.73 36.10
CA GLY A 629 -19.06 66.02 35.41
C GLY A 629 -17.71 66.08 34.70
N PHE A 630 -17.09 64.94 34.39
CA PHE A 630 -15.91 64.81 33.53
C PHE A 630 -16.32 64.21 32.17
N PRO A 631 -16.95 64.99 31.26
CA PRO A 631 -17.34 64.44 29.99
C PRO A 631 -16.10 64.17 29.14
N LEU A 632 -15.77 62.88 28.96
CA LEU A 632 -14.82 62.40 27.96
C LEU A 632 -15.17 62.91 26.54
N ASN A 633 -16.42 63.33 26.34
CA ASN A 633 -16.90 64.05 25.17
C ASN A 633 -16.04 65.28 24.81
N TYR A 634 -15.31 65.89 25.75
CA TYR A 634 -14.43 67.03 25.43
C TYR A 634 -13.15 66.60 24.69
N LEU A 635 -12.66 65.38 24.94
CA LEU A 635 -11.54 64.76 24.23
C LEU A 635 -11.96 64.19 22.87
N MET A 636 -13.25 63.82 22.72
CA MET A 636 -13.79 63.03 21.62
C MET A 636 -14.93 63.69 20.83
N SER A 637 -15.20 64.98 21.03
CA SER A 637 -16.15 65.77 20.20
C SER A 637 -15.81 65.81 18.70
N MET A 638 -14.68 65.22 18.30
CA MET A 638 -14.29 64.98 16.92
C MET A 638 -14.65 63.54 16.48
N HIS A 639 -15.92 63.36 16.09
CA HIS A 639 -16.45 62.34 15.16
C HIS A 639 -16.72 60.91 15.68
N ASN A 640 -17.88 60.37 15.26
CA ASN A 640 -18.33 58.97 15.22
C ASN A 640 -17.99 58.05 16.41
N TYR A 641 -17.84 58.59 17.62
CA TYR A 641 -17.85 57.74 18.80
C TYR A 641 -19.24 57.12 18.95
N PRO A 642 -19.35 55.78 18.99
CA PRO A 642 -20.65 55.13 19.06
C PRO A 642 -21.33 55.52 20.38
N ASN A 643 -22.62 55.83 20.32
CA ASN A 643 -23.40 56.22 21.50
C ASN A 643 -23.21 55.17 22.60
N ASN A 644 -22.77 55.58 23.80
CA ASN A 644 -22.47 54.68 24.91
C ASN A 644 -23.63 53.73 25.24
N GLN A 645 -24.88 54.22 25.18
CA GLN A 645 -26.07 53.38 25.39
C GLN A 645 -26.28 52.37 24.26
N GLU A 646 -26.02 52.75 23.02
CA GLU A 646 -26.15 51.87 21.85
C GLU A 646 -25.05 50.80 21.86
N THR A 647 -23.80 51.19 22.15
CA THR A 647 -22.66 50.28 22.33
C THR A 647 -22.95 49.28 23.45
N PHE A 648 -23.51 49.74 24.57
CA PHE A 648 -23.90 48.90 25.68
C PHE A 648 -24.97 47.87 25.27
N GLN A 649 -26.04 48.28 24.59
CA GLN A 649 -27.09 47.38 24.11
C GLN A 649 -26.60 46.39 23.05
N ASN A 650 -25.79 46.84 22.09
CA ASN A 650 -25.22 46.01 21.03
C ASN A 650 -24.28 44.94 21.61
N SER A 651 -23.46 45.31 22.59
CA SER A 651 -22.59 44.38 23.33
C SER A 651 -23.39 43.24 23.94
N ILE A 652 -24.54 43.54 24.56
CA ILE A 652 -25.38 42.52 25.18
C ILE A 652 -26.04 41.60 24.16
N SER A 653 -26.52 42.17 23.04
CA SER A 653 -27.05 41.36 21.95
C SER A 653 -26.00 40.37 21.44
N TRP A 654 -24.78 40.85 21.22
CA TRP A 654 -23.67 40.02 20.76
C TRP A 654 -23.34 38.90 21.74
N LEU A 655 -23.21 39.19 23.04
CA LEU A 655 -22.91 38.18 24.06
C LEU A 655 -23.98 37.07 24.12
N LYS A 656 -25.25 37.43 23.93
CA LYS A 656 -26.34 36.45 23.82
C LYS A 656 -26.25 35.60 22.55
N ASP A 657 -25.96 36.22 21.41
CA ASP A 657 -25.86 35.54 20.12
C ASP A 657 -24.64 34.61 20.06
N ALA A 658 -23.48 35.07 20.53
CA ALA A 658 -22.24 34.29 20.62
C ALA A 658 -22.46 33.01 21.45
N LYS A 659 -23.18 33.10 22.57
CA LYS A 659 -23.55 31.96 23.41
C LYS A 659 -24.44 30.95 22.68
N LEU A 660 -25.38 31.41 21.86
CA LEU A 660 -26.23 30.53 21.04
C LEU A 660 -25.43 29.80 19.97
N ILE A 661 -24.47 30.50 19.35
CA ILE A 661 -23.57 29.92 18.35
C ILE A 661 -22.68 28.88 19.01
N LEU A 662 -21.97 29.20 20.09
CA LEU A 662 -21.06 28.29 20.80
C LEU A 662 -21.76 27.08 21.44
N ARG A 663 -23.07 27.16 21.71
CA ARG A 663 -23.91 26.03 22.16
C ARG A 663 -24.35 25.09 21.04
N ASN A 664 -24.15 25.46 19.79
CA ASN A 664 -24.61 24.65 18.68
C ASN A 664 -23.84 23.31 18.66
N PRO A 665 -24.54 22.15 18.61
CA PRO A 665 -23.89 20.84 18.63
C PRO A 665 -22.91 20.63 17.47
N LYS A 666 -22.99 21.43 16.41
CA LYS A 666 -22.05 21.40 15.28
C LYS A 666 -20.62 21.76 15.66
N TYR A 667 -20.42 22.66 16.63
CA TYR A 667 -19.08 23.08 17.06
C TYR A 667 -18.51 22.18 18.16
N ARG A 668 -19.35 21.40 18.84
CA ARG A 668 -18.95 20.50 19.93
C ARG A 668 -17.70 19.65 19.64
N PRO A 669 -17.53 19.05 18.44
CA PRO A 669 -16.35 18.22 18.16
C PRO A 669 -15.00 18.95 18.17
N ILE A 670 -15.01 20.28 17.98
CA ILE A 670 -13.79 21.10 18.01
C ILE A 670 -13.61 21.84 19.35
N LEU A 671 -14.56 21.69 20.27
CA LEU A 671 -14.48 22.19 21.63
C LEU A 671 -13.92 21.08 22.53
N SER A 672 -12.87 21.39 23.29
CA SER A 672 -12.31 20.42 24.24
C SER A 672 -13.30 20.17 25.38
N ASN A 673 -13.27 18.97 25.96
CA ASN A 673 -14.02 18.69 27.19
C ASN A 673 -13.62 19.65 28.34
N ASN A 674 -12.36 20.08 28.35
CA ASN A 674 -11.86 21.04 29.32
C ASN A 674 -12.48 22.43 29.10
N TYR A 675 -12.63 22.88 27.86
CA TYR A 675 -13.37 24.11 27.53
C TYR A 675 -14.84 23.99 27.90
N GLU A 676 -15.51 22.87 27.59
CA GLU A 676 -16.91 22.65 28.03
C GLU A 676 -17.03 22.76 29.55
N LYS A 677 -16.08 22.18 30.30
CA LYS A 677 -16.04 22.33 31.75
C LYS A 677 -15.79 23.77 32.18
N MET A 678 -14.83 24.49 31.60
CA MET A 678 -14.58 25.89 31.98
C MET A 678 -15.78 26.81 31.69
N ILE A 679 -16.58 26.47 30.68
CA ILE A 679 -17.74 27.26 30.26
C ILE A 679 -19.00 26.93 31.09
N TYR A 680 -19.21 25.66 31.44
CA TYR A 680 -20.45 25.18 32.07
C TYR A 680 -20.30 24.72 33.53
N GLU A 681 -19.09 24.43 33.98
CA GLU A 681 -18.77 23.88 35.29
C GLU A 681 -17.77 24.79 36.04
N SER A 682 -17.70 24.67 37.36
CA SER A 682 -16.69 25.37 38.18
C SER A 682 -15.28 24.88 37.82
N ASP A 683 -14.32 25.79 37.67
CA ASP A 683 -12.88 25.48 37.57
C ASP A 683 -12.37 24.71 38.81
N GLY A 684 -13.10 24.73 39.94
CA GLY A 684 -12.65 24.09 41.19
C GLY A 684 -11.40 24.76 41.80
N GLN A 685 -10.93 25.86 41.21
CA GLN A 685 -9.90 26.71 41.76
C GLN A 685 -10.48 27.52 42.92
N PRO A 686 -9.89 27.47 44.13
CA PRO A 686 -10.46 28.04 45.35
C PRO A 686 -10.38 29.57 45.46
N TYR A 687 -10.12 30.29 44.36
CA TYR A 687 -9.71 31.71 44.44
C TYR A 687 -10.73 32.75 43.93
N THR A 688 -11.84 32.38 43.29
CA THR A 688 -12.88 33.37 42.96
C THR A 688 -14.29 32.76 42.95
N HIS A 689 -15.10 33.09 43.96
CA HIS A 689 -16.52 32.72 44.06
C HIS A 689 -17.36 33.04 42.80
N TYR A 690 -16.87 33.96 41.97
CA TYR A 690 -17.50 34.45 40.76
C TYR A 690 -17.50 33.44 39.58
N LEU A 691 -16.53 32.53 39.50
CA LEU A 691 -16.45 31.52 38.41
C LEU A 691 -17.02 30.14 38.83
N ASP A 692 -17.58 30.03 40.04
CA ASP A 692 -18.07 28.77 40.60
C ASP A 692 -19.26 28.16 39.83
N TYR A 693 -19.89 28.92 38.93
CA TYR A 693 -21.02 28.48 38.11
C TYR A 693 -20.71 28.44 36.60
N GLY A 694 -19.43 28.51 36.22
CA GLY A 694 -18.95 28.54 34.84
C GLY A 694 -18.96 29.94 34.20
N ALA A 695 -18.13 30.15 33.17
CA ALA A 695 -17.91 31.46 32.54
C ALA A 695 -19.19 32.15 32.07
N TYR A 696 -20.15 31.40 31.51
CA TYR A 696 -21.41 31.99 31.01
C TYR A 696 -22.35 32.48 32.11
N SER A 697 -22.35 31.85 33.27
CA SER A 697 -23.17 32.28 34.41
C SER A 697 -22.57 33.55 35.00
N ALA A 698 -21.24 33.54 35.12
CA ALA A 698 -20.45 34.68 35.56
C ALA A 698 -20.68 35.90 34.65
N GLU A 699 -20.58 35.73 33.32
CA GLU A 699 -20.84 36.80 32.35
C GLU A 699 -22.26 37.37 32.44
N GLN A 700 -23.26 36.51 32.65
CA GLN A 700 -24.63 36.97 32.82
C GLN A 700 -24.78 37.84 34.08
N GLU A 701 -24.08 37.48 35.15
CA GLU A 701 -24.01 38.27 36.38
C GLU A 701 -23.29 39.61 36.17
N LEU A 702 -22.18 39.64 35.41
CA LEU A 702 -21.50 40.88 35.04
C LEU A 702 -22.37 41.79 34.20
N ILE A 703 -23.10 41.24 33.23
CA ILE A 703 -24.03 42.02 32.40
C ILE A 703 -25.10 42.64 33.29
N ASN A 704 -25.73 41.84 34.16
CA ASN A 704 -26.77 42.33 35.07
C ASN A 704 -26.23 43.38 36.06
N SER A 705 -25.01 43.19 36.56
CA SER A 705 -24.35 44.14 37.45
C SER A 705 -23.96 45.44 36.73
N GLY A 706 -23.50 45.33 35.48
CA GLY A 706 -23.19 46.48 34.63
C GLY A 706 -24.43 47.32 34.34
N TYR A 707 -25.59 46.69 34.09
CA TYR A 707 -26.88 47.38 34.00
C TYR A 707 -27.19 48.17 35.26
N LEU A 708 -27.00 47.56 36.44
CA LEU A 708 -27.29 48.22 37.71
C LEU A 708 -26.37 49.42 37.96
N ILE A 709 -25.09 49.30 37.59
CA ILE A 709 -24.11 50.39 37.68
C ILE A 709 -24.47 51.53 36.71
N ALA A 710 -24.80 51.20 35.47
CA ALA A 710 -25.10 52.16 34.42
C ALA A 710 -26.44 52.90 34.61
N ASP A 711 -27.50 52.22 35.07
CA ASP A 711 -28.86 52.77 35.14
C ASP A 711 -29.20 53.44 36.48
N PHE A 712 -28.57 53.04 37.59
CA PHE A 712 -29.06 53.43 38.93
C PHE A 712 -28.18 54.40 39.71
N ASP A 713 -26.95 54.74 39.30
CA ASP A 713 -26.07 55.70 40.03
C ASP A 713 -25.87 55.37 41.54
N VAL A 714 -26.18 54.15 41.96
CA VAL A 714 -26.43 53.79 43.39
C VAL A 714 -25.33 52.90 43.98
N THR A 715 -24.32 52.49 43.22
CA THR A 715 -23.31 51.55 43.73
C THR A 715 -22.03 52.27 44.18
N GLY A 716 -21.67 52.12 45.45
CA GLY A 716 -20.42 52.66 46.01
C GLY A 716 -19.18 52.20 45.25
N GLU A 717 -18.11 52.99 45.36
CA GLU A 717 -16.84 52.82 44.64
C GLU A 717 -16.28 51.38 44.68
N ASP A 718 -16.43 50.70 45.81
CA ASP A 718 -16.01 49.30 46.01
C ASP A 718 -16.77 48.30 45.12
N THR A 719 -18.06 48.52 44.89
CA THR A 719 -18.87 47.63 44.04
C THR A 719 -18.48 47.75 42.58
N TYR A 720 -18.21 48.98 42.12
CA TYR A 720 -17.70 49.23 40.78
C TYR A 720 -16.29 48.67 40.59
N ARG A 721 -15.37 48.91 41.54
CA ARG A 721 -14.00 48.35 41.52
C ARG A 721 -14.03 46.82 41.45
N ASN A 722 -14.87 46.17 42.25
CA ASN A 722 -15.04 44.71 42.21
C ASN A 722 -15.63 44.22 40.88
N TRP A 723 -16.58 44.97 40.29
CA TRP A 723 -17.13 44.65 38.98
C TRP A 723 -16.08 44.75 37.87
N VAL A 724 -15.31 45.85 37.82
CA VAL A 724 -14.19 46.06 36.87
C VAL A 724 -13.12 44.97 37.02
N TYR A 725 -12.83 44.55 38.25
CA TYR A 725 -11.91 43.44 38.52
C TYR A 725 -12.44 42.12 37.94
N ASN A 726 -13.70 41.77 38.19
CA ASN A 726 -14.31 40.52 37.74
C ASN A 726 -14.43 40.43 36.21
N ILE A 727 -14.76 41.53 35.54
CA ILE A 727 -14.82 41.57 34.07
C ILE A 727 -13.43 41.54 33.43
N THR A 728 -12.42 42.15 34.05
CA THR A 728 -11.02 42.05 33.61
C THR A 728 -10.51 40.62 33.75
N LEU A 729 -10.87 39.93 34.84
CA LEU A 729 -10.56 38.52 35.06
C LEU A 729 -11.23 37.63 34.01
N SER A 730 -12.53 37.81 33.78
CA SER A 730 -13.29 37.09 32.74
C SER A 730 -12.65 37.28 31.36
N ARG A 731 -12.32 38.53 30.99
CA ARG A 731 -11.61 38.87 29.75
C ARG A 731 -10.27 38.14 29.63
N ASN A 732 -9.46 38.11 30.69
CA ASN A 732 -8.15 37.46 30.63
C ASN A 732 -8.29 35.93 30.48
N ASN A 733 -9.36 35.34 31.00
CA ASN A 733 -9.65 33.91 30.79
C ASN A 733 -9.97 33.57 29.33
N TYR A 734 -10.49 34.51 28.53
CA TYR A 734 -10.70 34.28 27.09
C TYR A 734 -9.41 34.03 26.32
N ASP A 735 -8.27 34.60 26.74
CA ASP A 735 -6.98 34.27 26.11
C ASP A 735 -6.59 32.80 26.34
N LYS A 736 -6.91 32.27 27.52
CA LYS A 736 -6.75 30.84 27.84
C LYS A 736 -7.71 29.99 27.02
N TYR A 737 -8.98 30.40 26.90
CA TYR A 737 -9.99 29.68 26.11
C TYR A 737 -9.65 29.63 24.62
N ILE A 738 -9.20 30.75 24.04
CA ILE A 738 -8.78 30.84 22.64
C ILE A 738 -7.57 29.93 22.41
N SER A 739 -6.56 29.98 23.27
CA SER A 739 -5.35 29.13 23.16
C SER A 739 -5.68 27.64 23.27
N GLU A 740 -6.58 27.28 24.18
CA GLU A 740 -7.00 25.90 24.37
C GLU A 740 -7.78 25.36 23.17
N ILE A 741 -8.77 26.11 22.68
CA ILE A 741 -9.55 25.73 21.49
C ILE A 741 -8.66 25.68 20.26
N ASP A 742 -7.73 26.62 20.13
CA ASP A 742 -6.79 26.61 19.03
C ASP A 742 -5.95 25.33 19.05
N THR A 743 -5.30 25.03 20.18
CA THR A 743 -4.47 23.82 20.33
C THR A 743 -5.28 22.53 20.15
N TYR A 744 -6.48 22.45 20.75
CA TYR A 744 -7.32 21.27 20.68
C TYR A 744 -7.88 21.06 19.28
N SER A 745 -8.42 22.09 18.63
CA SER A 745 -8.94 21.97 17.27
C SER A 745 -7.86 21.54 16.28
N HIS A 746 -6.62 22.00 16.45
CA HIS A 746 -5.46 21.50 15.68
C HIS A 746 -5.23 20.00 15.88
N SER A 747 -5.25 19.51 17.13
CA SER A 747 -5.10 18.08 17.43
C SER A 747 -6.22 17.24 16.84
N VAL A 748 -7.48 17.69 16.94
CA VAL A 748 -8.64 16.99 16.37
C VAL A 748 -8.54 16.89 14.85
N ILE A 749 -8.14 17.97 14.17
CA ILE A 749 -7.93 17.98 12.72
C ILE A 749 -6.79 17.02 12.34
N GLU A 750 -5.69 17.02 13.08
CA GLU A 750 -4.55 16.12 12.86
C GLU A 750 -4.93 14.64 13.06
N ASP A 751 -5.73 14.33 14.08
CA ASP A 751 -6.26 13.00 14.30
C ASP A 751 -7.16 12.54 13.14
N GLN A 752 -8.01 13.41 12.59
CA GLN A 752 -8.81 13.09 11.40
C GLN A 752 -7.93 12.81 10.17
N VAL A 753 -6.86 13.59 9.98
CA VAL A 753 -5.87 13.33 8.91
C VAL A 753 -5.19 11.98 9.10
N ASN A 754 -4.79 11.66 10.32
CA ASN A 754 -4.17 10.37 10.65
C ASN A 754 -5.13 9.20 10.44
N ILE A 755 -6.43 9.38 10.72
CA ILE A 755 -7.47 8.40 10.42
C ILE A 755 -7.61 8.20 8.90
N ILE A 756 -7.58 9.27 8.10
CA ILE A 756 -7.61 9.18 6.63
C ILE A 756 -6.41 8.37 6.11
N VAL A 757 -5.21 8.70 6.58
CA VAL A 757 -3.98 8.00 6.21
C VAL A 757 -4.04 6.53 6.64
N GLY A 758 -4.51 6.26 7.86
CA GLY A 758 -4.70 4.90 8.39
C GLY A 758 -5.72 4.09 7.59
N ALA A 759 -6.86 4.69 7.22
CA ALA A 759 -7.88 4.07 6.38
C ALA A 759 -7.32 3.72 4.99
N PHE A 760 -6.46 4.59 4.44
CA PHE A 760 -5.77 4.33 3.18
C PHE A 760 -4.77 3.17 3.30
N TYR A 761 -3.95 3.12 4.34
CA TYR A 761 -3.07 1.96 4.60
C TYR A 761 -3.86 0.66 4.75
N MET A 762 -4.97 0.69 5.48
CA MET A 762 -5.85 -0.47 5.62
C MET A 762 -6.43 -0.90 4.27
N PHE A 763 -6.83 0.04 3.43
CA PHE A 763 -7.29 -0.26 2.07
C PHE A 763 -6.20 -0.89 1.19
N LEU A 764 -4.96 -0.40 1.28
CA LEU A 764 -3.82 -1.01 0.57
C LEU A 764 -3.57 -2.45 1.03
N ILE A 765 -3.60 -2.70 2.35
CA ILE A 765 -3.43 -4.04 2.93
C ILE A 765 -4.56 -4.97 2.47
N LEU A 766 -5.81 -4.51 2.54
CA LEU A 766 -6.98 -5.28 2.13
C LEU A 766 -6.96 -5.57 0.61
N SER A 767 -6.58 -4.58 -0.20
CA SER A 767 -6.42 -4.75 -1.66
C SER A 767 -5.33 -5.77 -1.99
N HIS A 768 -4.19 -5.71 -1.30
CA HIS A 768 -3.11 -6.68 -1.46
C HIS A 768 -3.54 -8.09 -1.02
N ARG A 769 -4.23 -8.22 0.12
CA ARG A 769 -4.76 -9.52 0.59
C ARG A 769 -5.80 -10.09 -0.37
N PHE A 770 -6.70 -9.26 -0.88
CA PHE A 770 -7.69 -9.66 -1.88
C PHE A 770 -7.01 -10.14 -3.16
N TRP A 771 -5.95 -9.45 -3.62
CA TRP A 771 -5.15 -9.88 -4.75
C TRP A 771 -4.45 -11.22 -4.50
N TYR A 772 -3.83 -11.39 -3.33
CA TYR A 772 -3.19 -12.65 -2.95
C TYR A 772 -4.20 -13.82 -2.98
N ILE A 773 -5.40 -13.61 -2.44
CA ILE A 773 -6.48 -14.61 -2.48
C ILE A 773 -6.90 -14.92 -3.93
N LEU A 774 -7.01 -13.91 -4.80
CA LEU A 774 -7.33 -14.13 -6.22
C LEU A 774 -6.26 -14.94 -6.94
N CYS A 775 -4.97 -14.64 -6.71
CA CYS A 775 -3.84 -15.38 -7.25
C CYS A 775 -3.81 -16.82 -6.71
N PHE A 776 -4.03 -17.00 -5.40
CA PHE A 776 -4.02 -18.30 -4.74
C PHE A 776 -5.17 -19.21 -5.23
N ILE A 777 -6.39 -18.66 -5.38
CA ILE A 777 -7.54 -19.40 -5.93
C ILE A 777 -7.27 -19.81 -7.39
N SER A 778 -6.62 -18.94 -8.17
CA SER A 778 -6.25 -19.23 -9.56
C SER A 778 -5.17 -20.31 -9.67
N TYR A 779 -4.20 -20.31 -8.74
CA TYR A 779 -3.20 -21.36 -8.61
C TYR A 779 -3.83 -22.71 -8.23
N PHE A 780 -4.72 -22.72 -7.24
CA PHE A 780 -5.44 -23.93 -6.83
C PHE A 780 -6.37 -24.49 -7.92
N SER A 781 -7.00 -23.63 -8.74
CA SER A 781 -7.81 -24.11 -9.86
C SER A 781 -6.95 -24.76 -10.94
N LYS A 782 -5.73 -24.25 -11.20
CA LYS A 782 -4.75 -24.91 -12.08
C LYS A 782 -4.32 -26.26 -11.51
N MET A 783 -4.03 -26.34 -10.21
CA MET A 783 -3.63 -27.58 -9.53
C MET A 783 -4.75 -28.64 -9.54
N LYS A 784 -6.00 -28.25 -9.30
CA LYS A 784 -7.15 -29.16 -9.37
C LYS A 784 -7.38 -29.67 -10.79
N SER A 785 -7.10 -28.86 -11.81
CA SER A 785 -7.18 -29.27 -13.22
C SER A 785 -6.07 -30.23 -13.65
N SER A 786 -4.88 -30.16 -13.02
CA SER A 786 -3.80 -31.13 -13.26
C SER A 786 -4.06 -32.45 -12.55
N ILE A 787 -4.60 -32.42 -11.33
CA ILE A 787 -4.96 -33.62 -10.56
C ILE A 787 -6.14 -34.38 -11.20
N CYS A 788 -7.08 -33.71 -11.87
CA CYS A 788 -8.14 -34.38 -12.64
C CYS A 788 -7.72 -34.84 -14.05
N ARG A 789 -6.47 -34.59 -14.47
CA ARG A 789 -5.91 -35.07 -15.75
C ARG A 789 -4.99 -36.29 -15.60
N GLU A 790 -4.55 -36.58 -14.39
CA GLU A 790 -3.96 -37.87 -13.99
C GLU A 790 -5.07 -38.83 -13.59
#